data_AF-A0A0F2RXF5-F1
#
_entry.id   AF-A0A0F2RXF5-F1
#
_cell.length_a   1.000
_cell.length_b   1.000
_cell.length_c   1.000
_cell.angle_alpha   90.00
_cell.angle_beta   90.00
_cell.angle_gamma   90.00
#
_symmetry.space_group_name_H-M   'P 1'
#
loop_
_entity.id
_entity.type
_entity.pdbx_description
1 polymer ?
#
loop_
_entity_poly.entity_id
_entity_poly.type
_entity_poly.pdbx_seq_one_letter_code
_entity_poly.pdbx_strand_id
1 'polypeptide(L)'
;MDFNKFTERSRGFIQAAQTIAMRESHQKLAPEHILKALLDDPEGLASNLIKRAGGAPERVTQANDIALSKIPQVSGDAGQTYMDQQTGKVLAEAEKLAQKAGDSFVPVERILTALALVKSPAKEALEAGAVSAQKINEAINDIRKGRTADSASAEDTYEALEKYARDLTKAAREGKIDPIIGRDDEIRRAMQVLSRRTKNNPVLIGEPGVGKTAIAEGLALRIVNGDVPESLRNKRLLSLDMGALIAGAKYRGEFEERLKGVLNEVTQAAGEIILFIDEMHTLVGAGKADGAMDAANLIKPALARGELHCIGATTLDEYRKHVEKDAALARRFQPLMVEEPTVEDTISILRGIKEKYELHHGVRISDSALVAAATLSHRYITDRFLPDKAIDLMDEAASRLRMEVDSKPEELDALDREILQKQIEAEALKKEDDAASRDRLEKLERELGDLQQRSAEMTAKWQAERDKLAGARDIKEQLDRARAELDIAKREGNLARAGELSYGVIPGLEKHLAEAETQGDDGVMVEEAVRPEQIAQVVERWTGIPTAKMLEGERDKLLGMEDNLHRRVIGQNTAVKAVASAVRRARAGLNDEGRPLGSFLFLGPTGVGKTELTKAVAEFLFDDDSAMVRIDMSEFMEKHSVSRLIGAPPGYVGYDEGGVLTEAVRRRPYQVVLFDEVEKAHPEVFNVLLQVLDDGVLTDGQGRTVDFKQTLIILTSNLGSQALSQLPEGSDAATAKRDVMDAVRAHFRPEFLNRLDEIVVFDRLTRPQMDGIVDIQMARLLKRLAARKIRLELDDAAHKWLADEGYDPVYGARPLKRVIQRALQDPLAEALLAGDILDGAVVPVTAGPEGLIIGDRVGNTTQEPPQNAVVH
;
A
#
# COMPACT_ATOMS: atom_id res chain seq x y z
N MET A 1 -24.49 -13.81 51.56
CA MET A 1 -24.70 -13.68 50.11
C MET A 1 -23.37 -13.98 49.46
N ASP A 2 -23.34 -14.91 48.51
CA ASP A 2 -22.11 -15.30 47.84
C ASP A 2 -22.02 -14.57 46.50
N PHE A 3 -21.16 -13.55 46.41
CA PHE A 3 -20.98 -12.77 45.19
C PHE A 3 -20.34 -13.58 44.05
N ASN A 4 -19.75 -14.74 44.32
CA ASN A 4 -19.21 -15.62 43.27
C ASN A 4 -20.29 -16.28 42.42
N LYS A 5 -21.55 -16.26 42.89
CA LYS A 5 -22.70 -16.72 42.09
C LYS A 5 -23.24 -15.67 41.12
N PHE A 6 -22.65 -14.48 41.07
CA PHE A 6 -23.04 -13.45 40.11
C PHE A 6 -22.11 -13.49 38.91
N THR A 7 -22.64 -13.19 37.72
CA THR A 7 -21.82 -13.04 36.51
C THR A 7 -20.77 -11.93 36.69
N GLU A 8 -19.75 -11.92 35.83
CA GLU A 8 -18.73 -10.86 35.85
C GLU A 8 -19.34 -9.47 35.66
N ARG A 9 -20.26 -9.34 34.70
CA ARG A 9 -21.05 -8.11 34.49
C ARG A 9 -21.83 -7.70 35.73
N SER A 10 -22.57 -8.62 36.33
CA SER A 10 -23.35 -8.34 37.55
C SER A 10 -22.48 -7.86 38.70
N ARG A 11 -21.32 -8.50 38.92
CA ARG A 11 -20.34 -8.05 39.92
C ARG A 11 -19.82 -6.65 39.61
N GLY A 12 -19.52 -6.37 38.34
CA GLY A 12 -19.12 -5.05 37.86
C GLY A 12 -20.16 -3.97 38.18
N PHE A 13 -21.45 -4.22 37.93
CA PHE A 13 -22.51 -3.25 38.26
C PHE A 13 -22.70 -3.02 39.75
N ILE A 14 -22.57 -4.07 40.57
CA ILE A 14 -22.66 -3.93 42.03
C ILE A 14 -21.49 -3.07 42.55
N GLN A 15 -20.29 -3.26 42.00
CA GLN A 15 -19.12 -2.45 42.31
C GLN A 15 -19.31 -1.00 41.84
N ALA A 16 -19.81 -0.78 40.62
CA ALA A 16 -20.11 0.54 40.10
C ALA A 16 -21.16 1.28 40.96
N ALA A 17 -22.20 0.58 41.41
CA ALA A 17 -23.19 1.13 42.33
C ALA A 17 -22.57 1.58 43.66
N GLN A 18 -21.60 0.83 44.18
CA GLN A 18 -20.83 1.22 45.37
C GLN A 18 -19.99 2.48 45.11
N THR A 19 -19.35 2.58 43.94
CA THR A 19 -18.62 3.78 43.53
C THR A 19 -19.55 4.99 43.38
N ILE A 20 -20.76 4.82 42.84
CA ILE A 20 -21.75 5.91 42.75
C ILE A 20 -22.16 6.37 44.16
N ALA A 21 -22.45 5.44 45.08
CA ALA A 21 -22.77 5.79 46.46
C ALA A 21 -21.65 6.61 47.14
N MET A 22 -20.38 6.23 46.91
CA MET A 22 -19.23 6.98 47.41
C MET A 22 -19.10 8.36 46.75
N ARG A 23 -19.27 8.45 45.43
CA ARG A 23 -19.17 9.70 44.67
C ARG A 23 -20.24 10.71 45.09
N GLU A 24 -21.47 10.26 45.30
CA GLU A 24 -22.59 11.09 45.75
C GLU A 24 -22.57 11.35 47.28
N SER A 25 -21.52 10.92 47.99
CA SER A 25 -21.37 11.04 49.45
C SER A 25 -22.52 10.39 50.25
N HIS A 26 -23.11 9.31 49.73
CA HIS A 26 -24.15 8.54 50.41
C HIS A 26 -23.51 7.48 51.32
N GLN A 27 -23.90 7.47 52.60
CA GLN A 27 -23.34 6.53 53.59
C GLN A 27 -23.85 5.08 53.40
N LYS A 28 -24.95 4.90 52.67
CA LYS A 28 -25.57 3.59 52.43
C LYS A 28 -25.71 3.27 50.95
N LEU A 29 -25.34 2.05 50.56
CA LEU A 29 -25.60 1.51 49.23
C LEU A 29 -27.06 1.07 49.17
N ALA A 30 -27.90 1.90 48.56
CA ALA A 30 -29.34 1.71 48.36
C ALA A 30 -29.68 1.17 46.93
N PRO A 31 -30.84 0.53 46.70
CA PRO A 31 -31.22 -0.04 45.40
C PRO A 31 -31.15 0.92 44.20
N GLU A 32 -31.36 2.21 44.45
CA GLU A 32 -31.32 3.32 43.49
C GLU A 32 -29.94 3.46 42.85
N HIS A 33 -28.87 3.14 43.59
CA HIS A 33 -27.49 3.15 43.06
C HIS A 33 -27.26 2.00 42.10
N ILE A 34 -27.84 0.83 42.37
CA ILE A 34 -27.77 -0.31 41.44
C ILE A 34 -28.55 0.05 40.18
N LEU A 35 -29.77 0.58 40.32
CA LEU A 35 -30.56 1.02 39.16
C LEU A 35 -29.81 2.10 38.36
N LYS A 36 -29.14 3.05 39.02
CA LYS A 36 -28.32 4.06 38.35
C LYS A 36 -27.14 3.45 37.60
N ALA A 37 -26.39 2.56 38.24
CA ALA A 37 -25.28 1.86 37.59
C ALA A 37 -25.73 1.08 36.35
N LEU A 38 -26.91 0.48 36.38
CA LEU A 38 -27.49 -0.24 35.25
C LEU A 38 -27.94 0.68 34.11
N LEU A 39 -28.50 1.86 34.43
CA LEU A 39 -28.98 2.83 33.45
C LEU A 39 -27.86 3.66 32.82
N ASP A 40 -26.78 3.91 33.57
CA ASP A 40 -25.59 4.61 33.11
C ASP A 40 -24.62 3.68 32.35
N ASP A 41 -24.98 2.41 32.13
CA ASP A 41 -24.22 1.45 31.33
C ASP A 41 -24.00 1.98 29.91
N PRO A 42 -22.76 2.24 29.46
CA PRO A 42 -22.50 2.67 28.09
C PRO A 42 -22.91 1.63 27.05
N GLU A 43 -22.96 0.34 27.40
CA GLU A 43 -23.48 -0.71 26.52
C GLU A 43 -25.03 -0.75 26.48
N GLY A 44 -25.70 -0.04 27.37
CA GLY A 44 -27.14 0.19 27.34
C GLY A 44 -28.02 -1.04 27.57
N LEU A 45 -27.51 -2.11 28.19
CA LEU A 45 -28.25 -3.37 28.36
C LEU A 45 -29.59 -3.18 29.07
N ALA A 46 -29.59 -2.52 30.23
CA ALA A 46 -30.81 -2.31 31.02
C ALA A 46 -31.79 -1.36 30.29
N SER A 47 -31.28 -0.31 29.66
CA SER A 47 -32.09 0.65 28.89
C SER A 47 -32.76 -0.01 27.68
N ASN A 48 -32.06 -0.88 26.96
CA ASN A 48 -32.61 -1.66 25.84
C ASN A 48 -33.65 -2.67 26.32
N LEU A 49 -33.38 -3.35 27.44
CA LEU A 49 -34.33 -4.29 28.02
C LEU A 49 -35.61 -3.59 28.50
N ILE A 50 -35.50 -2.39 29.08
CA ILE A 50 -36.64 -1.54 29.44
C ILE A 50 -37.45 -1.14 28.19
N LYS A 51 -36.79 -0.73 27.10
CA LYS A 51 -37.46 -0.40 25.83
C LYS A 51 -38.20 -1.59 25.24
N ARG A 52 -37.57 -2.78 25.20
CA ARG A 52 -38.21 -4.02 24.73
C ARG A 52 -39.38 -4.44 25.60
N ALA A 53 -39.32 -4.21 26.91
CA ALA A 53 -40.44 -4.40 27.82
C ALA A 53 -41.58 -3.35 27.65
N GLY A 54 -41.45 -2.40 26.71
CA GLY A 54 -42.43 -1.35 26.43
C GLY A 54 -42.39 -0.19 27.43
N GLY A 55 -41.28 -0.02 28.15
CA GLY A 55 -41.05 1.08 29.08
C GLY A 55 -40.21 2.22 28.49
N ALA A 56 -40.14 3.34 29.22
CA ALA A 56 -39.38 4.53 28.85
C ALA A 56 -38.17 4.72 29.78
N PRO A 57 -36.95 4.28 29.38
CA PRO A 57 -35.79 4.33 30.27
C PRO A 57 -35.39 5.76 30.64
N GLU A 58 -35.62 6.74 29.76
CA GLU A 58 -35.31 8.14 30.04
C GLU A 58 -36.15 8.66 31.23
N ARG A 59 -37.40 8.20 31.37
CA ARG A 59 -38.25 8.50 32.54
C ARG A 59 -37.80 7.78 33.79
N VAL A 60 -37.34 6.53 33.67
CA VAL A 60 -36.78 5.78 34.80
C VAL A 60 -35.53 6.48 35.34
N THR A 61 -34.63 6.92 34.46
CA THR A 61 -33.42 7.66 34.84
C THR A 61 -33.78 8.94 35.59
N GLN A 62 -34.68 9.76 35.04
CA GLN A 62 -35.12 10.99 35.71
C GLN A 62 -35.72 10.72 37.09
N ALA A 63 -36.60 9.72 37.21
CA ALA A 63 -37.23 9.37 38.48
C ALA A 63 -36.21 8.82 39.50
N ASN A 64 -35.24 8.02 39.04
CA ASN A 64 -34.20 7.45 39.89
C ASN A 64 -33.20 8.52 40.36
N ASP A 65 -32.83 9.48 39.50
CA ASP A 65 -31.97 10.60 39.87
C ASP A 65 -32.64 11.49 40.93
N ILE A 66 -33.95 11.71 40.82
CA ILE A 66 -34.74 12.40 41.86
C ILE A 66 -34.73 11.58 43.16
N ALA A 67 -34.88 10.25 43.10
CA ALA A 67 -34.83 9.40 44.28
C ALA A 67 -33.44 9.43 44.97
N LEU A 68 -32.36 9.38 44.18
CA LEU A 68 -31.00 9.50 44.67
C LEU A 68 -30.74 10.84 45.35
N SER A 69 -31.22 11.95 44.78
CA SER A 69 -31.05 13.30 45.37
C SER A 69 -31.70 13.47 46.75
N LYS A 70 -32.63 12.59 47.13
CA LYS A 70 -33.29 12.58 48.44
C LYS A 70 -32.50 11.80 49.50
N ILE A 71 -31.47 11.06 49.11
CA ILE A 71 -30.61 10.33 50.04
C ILE A 71 -29.69 11.34 50.74
N PRO A 72 -29.62 11.36 52.09
CA PRO A 72 -28.75 12.30 52.80
C PRO A 72 -27.27 12.12 52.45
N GLN A 73 -26.60 13.24 52.16
CA GLN A 73 -25.16 13.29 51.97
C GLN A 73 -24.45 13.42 53.32
N VAL A 74 -23.39 12.65 53.54
CA VAL A 74 -22.61 12.64 54.78
C VAL A 74 -21.17 13.07 54.50
N SER A 75 -20.71 14.13 55.15
CA SER A 75 -19.34 14.62 55.07
C SER A 75 -18.55 14.26 56.34
N GLY A 76 -17.42 13.56 56.20
CA GLY A 76 -16.52 13.24 57.30
C GLY A 76 -15.69 11.97 57.04
N ASP A 77 -14.47 11.93 57.57
CA ASP A 77 -13.56 10.79 57.41
C ASP A 77 -13.81 9.76 58.53
N ALA A 78 -14.70 8.78 58.26
CA ALA A 78 -14.81 7.45 58.90
C ALA A 78 -16.25 6.87 58.87
N GLY A 79 -16.78 6.59 57.69
CA GLY A 79 -17.91 5.68 57.54
C GLY A 79 -17.75 4.83 56.29
N GLN A 80 -17.36 3.56 56.44
CA GLN A 80 -17.44 2.63 55.31
C GLN A 80 -18.90 2.59 54.80
N THR A 81 -19.08 2.77 53.49
CA THR A 81 -20.39 2.62 52.85
C THR A 81 -20.92 1.22 53.16
N TYR A 82 -22.04 1.14 53.88
CA TYR A 82 -22.65 -0.14 54.22
C TYR A 82 -23.82 -0.45 53.29
N MET A 83 -24.14 -1.73 53.13
CA MET A 83 -25.25 -2.16 52.29
C MET A 83 -26.59 -1.96 53.02
N ASP A 84 -27.53 -1.26 52.40
CA ASP A 84 -28.90 -1.08 52.91
C ASP A 84 -29.64 -2.44 52.93
N GLN A 85 -30.55 -2.64 53.89
CA GLN A 85 -31.33 -3.88 54.00
C GLN A 85 -32.17 -4.15 52.75
N GLN A 86 -32.67 -3.11 52.08
CA GLN A 86 -33.43 -3.25 50.82
C GLN A 86 -32.53 -3.73 49.68
N THR A 87 -31.29 -3.23 49.60
CA THR A 87 -30.29 -3.70 48.62
C THR A 87 -29.97 -5.18 48.82
N GLY A 88 -29.78 -5.60 50.07
CA GLY A 88 -29.60 -7.01 50.40
C GLY A 88 -30.81 -7.87 49.99
N LYS A 89 -32.04 -7.35 50.12
CA LYS A 89 -33.26 -8.04 49.65
C LYS A 89 -33.31 -8.13 48.12
N VAL A 90 -32.96 -7.07 47.39
CA VAL A 90 -32.91 -7.07 45.92
C VAL A 90 -31.96 -8.14 45.41
N LEU A 91 -30.72 -8.17 45.92
CA LEU A 91 -29.73 -9.15 45.46
C LEU A 91 -30.10 -10.59 45.84
N ALA A 92 -30.70 -10.81 47.01
CA ALA A 92 -31.19 -12.12 47.40
C ALA A 92 -32.38 -12.57 46.53
N GLU A 93 -33.24 -11.65 46.12
CA GLU A 93 -34.35 -11.94 45.23
C GLU A 93 -33.86 -12.21 43.79
N ALA A 94 -32.83 -11.51 43.33
CA ALA A 94 -32.16 -11.80 42.06
C ALA A 94 -31.59 -13.24 42.03
N GLU A 95 -30.96 -13.69 43.12
CA GLU A 95 -30.47 -15.08 43.26
C GLU A 95 -31.62 -16.11 43.17
N LYS A 96 -32.76 -15.85 43.82
CA LYS A 96 -33.94 -16.73 43.71
C LYS A 96 -34.53 -16.76 42.31
N LEU A 97 -34.60 -15.60 41.63
CA LEU A 97 -35.11 -15.50 40.27
C LEU A 97 -34.22 -16.27 39.28
N ALA A 98 -32.89 -16.16 39.43
CA ALA A 98 -31.93 -16.94 38.67
C ALA A 98 -32.12 -18.45 38.87
N GLN A 99 -32.19 -18.92 40.12
CA GLN A 99 -32.42 -20.34 40.44
C GLN A 99 -33.75 -20.86 39.87
N LYS A 100 -34.82 -20.07 39.95
CA LYS A 100 -36.13 -20.44 39.40
C LYS A 100 -36.10 -20.54 37.87
N ALA A 101 -35.25 -19.77 37.21
CA ALA A 101 -35.04 -19.82 35.77
C ALA A 101 -34.07 -20.93 35.32
N GLY A 102 -33.45 -21.66 36.27
CA GLY A 102 -32.46 -22.69 35.98
C GLY A 102 -31.05 -22.16 35.74
N ASP A 103 -30.76 -20.91 36.13
CA ASP A 103 -29.46 -20.28 35.96
C ASP A 103 -28.47 -20.68 37.06
N SER A 104 -27.24 -21.03 36.68
CA SER A 104 -26.16 -21.31 37.64
C SER A 104 -25.53 -20.03 38.22
N PHE A 105 -25.53 -18.94 37.45
CA PHE A 105 -25.10 -17.60 37.86
C PHE A 105 -26.26 -16.61 37.82
N VAL A 106 -26.16 -15.50 38.56
CA VAL A 106 -27.12 -14.38 38.54
C VAL A 106 -26.65 -13.36 37.50
N PRO A 107 -27.33 -13.24 36.34
CA PRO A 107 -27.02 -12.25 35.32
C PRO A 107 -27.72 -10.91 35.60
N VAL A 108 -27.32 -9.87 34.86
CA VAL A 108 -27.73 -8.48 35.09
C VAL A 108 -29.24 -8.31 34.95
N GLU A 109 -29.85 -8.99 33.99
CA GLU A 109 -31.29 -8.90 33.77
C GLU A 109 -32.12 -9.43 34.97
N ARG A 110 -31.56 -10.36 35.78
CA ARG A 110 -32.21 -10.85 37.00
C ARG A 110 -32.12 -9.83 38.13
N ILE A 111 -31.03 -9.05 38.21
CA ILE A 111 -30.93 -7.91 39.14
C ILE A 111 -31.96 -6.84 38.79
N LEU A 112 -32.08 -6.50 37.50
CA LEU A 112 -33.09 -5.52 37.04
C LEU A 112 -34.52 -6.00 37.34
N THR A 113 -34.80 -7.28 37.12
CA THR A 113 -36.10 -7.88 37.46
C THR A 113 -36.38 -7.82 38.97
N ALA A 114 -35.36 -8.07 39.80
CA ALA A 114 -35.49 -7.98 41.26
C ALA A 114 -35.76 -6.56 41.75
N LEU A 115 -35.13 -5.54 41.13
CA LEU A 115 -35.41 -4.13 41.41
C LEU A 115 -36.87 -3.77 41.11
N ALA A 116 -37.47 -4.35 40.06
CA ALA A 116 -38.89 -4.15 39.74
C ALA A 116 -39.84 -4.92 40.69
N LEU A 117 -39.34 -5.87 41.48
CA LEU A 117 -40.15 -6.68 42.40
C LEU A 117 -40.14 -6.09 43.82
N VAL A 118 -38.95 -5.81 44.35
CA VAL A 118 -38.73 -5.40 45.74
C VAL A 118 -39.15 -3.95 45.96
N LYS A 119 -40.06 -3.73 46.91
CA LYS A 119 -40.54 -2.39 47.27
C LYS A 119 -39.38 -1.50 47.73
N SER A 120 -39.05 -0.50 46.93
CA SER A 120 -37.97 0.47 47.11
C SER A 120 -38.23 1.69 46.20
N PRO A 121 -37.58 2.84 46.42
CA PRO A 121 -37.68 3.98 45.50
C PRO A 121 -37.19 3.66 44.08
N ALA A 122 -36.27 2.69 43.93
CA ALA A 122 -35.86 2.18 42.61
C ALA A 122 -37.02 1.49 41.85
N LYS A 123 -37.90 0.78 42.57
CA LYS A 123 -39.11 0.21 41.98
C LYS A 123 -40.09 1.30 41.54
N GLU A 124 -40.28 2.33 42.37
CA GLU A 124 -41.15 3.47 42.03
C GLU A 124 -40.62 4.20 40.78
N ALA A 125 -39.30 4.32 40.62
CA ALA A 125 -38.68 4.86 39.41
C ALA A 125 -38.94 3.99 38.17
N LEU A 126 -38.85 2.66 38.30
CA LEU A 126 -39.18 1.72 37.22
C LEU A 126 -40.67 1.80 36.84
N GLU A 127 -41.57 1.91 37.82
CA GLU A 127 -43.01 2.08 37.61
C GLU A 127 -43.34 3.41 36.91
N ALA A 128 -42.62 4.50 37.22
CA ALA A 128 -42.75 5.78 36.51
C ALA A 128 -42.38 5.70 35.03
N GLY A 129 -41.50 4.77 34.66
CA GLY A 129 -41.19 4.41 33.27
C GLY A 129 -42.12 3.38 32.64
N ALA A 130 -43.23 3.01 33.30
CA ALA A 130 -44.16 1.96 32.89
C ALA A 130 -43.53 0.55 32.82
N VAL A 131 -42.47 0.30 33.61
CA VAL A 131 -41.75 -0.97 33.67
C VAL A 131 -42.31 -1.85 34.79
N SER A 132 -42.56 -3.14 34.51
CA SER A 132 -42.96 -4.12 35.51
C SER A 132 -42.11 -5.39 35.43
N ALA A 133 -41.94 -6.09 36.56
CA ALA A 133 -41.16 -7.34 36.60
C ALA A 133 -41.67 -8.39 35.60
N GLN A 134 -42.98 -8.43 35.33
CA GLN A 134 -43.57 -9.34 34.35
C GLN A 134 -43.10 -9.01 32.93
N LYS A 135 -43.20 -7.75 32.50
CA LYS A 135 -42.80 -7.32 31.16
C LYS A 135 -41.30 -7.45 30.93
N ILE A 136 -40.49 -7.17 31.96
CA ILE A 136 -39.04 -7.42 31.92
C ILE A 136 -38.80 -8.92 31.69
N ASN A 137 -39.46 -9.80 32.44
CA ASN A 137 -39.26 -11.24 32.30
C ASN A 137 -39.72 -11.79 30.94
N GLU A 138 -40.78 -11.23 30.35
CA GLU A 138 -41.19 -11.54 28.96
C GLU A 138 -40.10 -11.14 27.95
N ALA A 139 -39.55 -9.92 28.06
CA ALA A 139 -38.46 -9.46 27.21
C ALA A 139 -37.17 -10.28 27.39
N ILE A 140 -36.85 -10.69 28.63
CA ILE A 140 -35.72 -11.58 28.93
C ILE A 140 -35.89 -12.93 28.23
N ASN A 141 -37.09 -13.53 28.32
CA ASN A 141 -37.36 -14.83 27.70
C ASN A 141 -37.21 -14.76 26.18
N ASP A 142 -37.62 -13.65 25.56
CA ASP A 142 -37.47 -13.41 24.12
C ASP A 142 -35.99 -13.26 23.69
N ILE A 143 -35.17 -12.54 24.47
CA ILE A 143 -33.72 -12.40 24.21
C ILE A 143 -33.00 -13.74 24.37
N ARG A 144 -33.28 -14.43 25.48
CA ARG A 144 -32.53 -15.62 25.86
C ARG A 144 -32.93 -16.84 25.05
N LYS A 145 -34.16 -16.90 24.53
CA LYS A 145 -34.70 -18.02 23.72
C LYS A 145 -34.40 -19.39 24.35
N GLY A 146 -34.49 -19.48 25.68
CA GLY A 146 -34.23 -20.71 26.44
C GLY A 146 -32.78 -20.94 26.89
N ARG A 147 -31.83 -20.04 26.59
CA ARG A 147 -30.44 -20.11 27.09
C ARG A 147 -30.38 -19.84 28.61
N THR A 148 -29.60 -20.64 29.34
CA THR A 148 -29.29 -20.50 30.78
C THR A 148 -27.96 -19.75 31.02
N ALA A 149 -27.80 -19.11 32.17
CA ALA A 149 -26.57 -18.41 32.55
C ALA A 149 -25.66 -19.35 33.36
N ASP A 150 -24.95 -20.24 32.66
CA ASP A 150 -24.16 -21.33 33.28
C ASP A 150 -22.66 -21.04 33.42
N SER A 151 -22.19 -19.92 32.89
CA SER A 151 -20.82 -19.42 33.06
C SER A 151 -20.82 -17.99 33.62
N ALA A 152 -19.70 -17.58 34.21
CA ALA A 152 -19.51 -16.20 34.69
C ALA A 152 -19.55 -15.16 33.55
N SER A 153 -19.26 -15.57 32.32
CA SER A 153 -19.27 -14.79 31.07
C SER A 153 -20.51 -15.01 30.20
N ALA A 154 -21.55 -15.70 30.70
CA ALA A 154 -22.68 -16.15 29.86
C ALA A 154 -23.39 -15.01 29.09
N GLU A 155 -23.42 -13.81 29.66
CA GLU A 155 -24.06 -12.63 29.06
C GLU A 155 -23.32 -12.12 27.80
N ASP A 156 -22.04 -12.45 27.62
CA ASP A 156 -21.25 -12.07 26.44
C ASP A 156 -21.69 -12.84 25.19
N THR A 157 -22.37 -13.98 25.38
CA THR A 157 -22.88 -14.84 24.30
C THR A 157 -24.25 -14.42 23.77
N TYR A 158 -24.88 -13.40 24.36
CA TYR A 158 -26.16 -12.87 23.89
C TYR A 158 -25.94 -11.89 22.74
N GLU A 159 -26.71 -12.08 21.65
CA GLU A 159 -26.68 -11.27 20.42
C GLU A 159 -25.30 -11.26 19.75
N ALA A 160 -24.66 -12.44 19.72
CA ALA A 160 -23.30 -12.62 19.21
C ALA A 160 -23.16 -12.19 17.74
N LEU A 161 -24.18 -12.43 16.90
CA LEU A 161 -24.14 -12.01 15.50
C LEU A 161 -24.14 -10.49 15.32
N GLU A 162 -24.80 -9.73 16.19
CA GLU A 162 -24.83 -8.26 16.08
C GLU A 162 -23.50 -7.64 16.53
N LYS A 163 -22.81 -8.27 17.49
CA LYS A 163 -21.51 -7.82 18.00
C LYS A 163 -20.33 -8.20 17.11
N TYR A 164 -20.36 -9.41 16.54
CA TYR A 164 -19.20 -10.01 15.86
C TYR A 164 -19.40 -10.26 14.37
N ALA A 165 -20.52 -9.82 13.79
CA ALA A 165 -20.73 -9.89 12.35
C ALA A 165 -21.39 -8.62 11.78
N ARG A 166 -21.03 -8.30 10.54
CA ARG A 166 -21.61 -7.21 9.76
C ARG A 166 -22.64 -7.74 8.77
N ASP A 167 -23.86 -7.22 8.80
CA ASP A 167 -24.93 -7.63 7.88
C ASP A 167 -24.76 -6.94 6.51
N LEU A 168 -24.22 -7.69 5.54
CA LEU A 168 -24.02 -7.21 4.17
C LEU A 168 -25.35 -7.01 3.45
N THR A 169 -26.36 -7.84 3.73
CA THR A 169 -27.71 -7.63 3.15
C THR A 169 -28.39 -6.37 3.69
N LYS A 170 -28.16 -6.01 4.95
CA LYS A 170 -28.61 -4.72 5.50
C LYS A 170 -27.88 -3.56 4.84
N ALA A 171 -26.55 -3.64 4.70
CA ALA A 171 -25.77 -2.62 4.01
C ALA A 171 -26.21 -2.41 2.55
N ALA A 172 -26.53 -3.50 1.84
CA ALA A 172 -27.10 -3.47 0.49
C ALA A 172 -28.50 -2.81 0.44
N ARG A 173 -29.36 -3.04 1.43
CA ARG A 173 -30.67 -2.35 1.52
C ARG A 173 -30.50 -0.85 1.74
N GLU A 174 -29.53 -0.47 2.57
CA GLU A 174 -29.20 0.92 2.90
C GLU A 174 -28.41 1.65 1.80
N GLY A 175 -28.02 0.98 0.70
CA GLY A 175 -27.26 1.59 -0.39
C GLY A 175 -25.79 1.90 -0.04
N LYS A 176 -25.24 1.21 0.98
CA LYS A 176 -23.87 1.43 1.49
C LYS A 176 -22.81 0.51 0.86
N ILE A 177 -23.21 -0.35 -0.07
CA ILE A 177 -22.29 -1.22 -0.82
C ILE A 177 -22.00 -0.55 -2.16
N ASP A 178 -20.72 -0.49 -2.50
CA ASP A 178 -20.27 0.06 -3.79
C ASP A 178 -20.73 -0.82 -4.96
N PRO A 179 -20.90 -0.23 -6.17
CA PRO A 179 -21.28 -1.01 -7.33
C PRO A 179 -20.21 -2.07 -7.63
N ILE A 180 -20.66 -3.31 -7.87
CA ILE A 180 -19.78 -4.42 -8.20
C ILE A 180 -19.76 -4.60 -9.72
N ILE A 181 -18.59 -4.39 -10.34
CA ILE A 181 -18.39 -4.43 -11.78
C ILE A 181 -17.52 -5.64 -12.15
N GLY A 182 -17.89 -6.36 -13.21
CA GLY A 182 -17.05 -7.40 -13.81
C GLY A 182 -16.91 -8.71 -13.02
N ARG A 183 -17.76 -8.96 -12.02
CA ARG A 183 -17.73 -10.18 -11.17
C ARG A 183 -18.98 -11.05 -11.26
N ASP A 184 -19.75 -10.91 -12.34
CA ASP A 184 -21.05 -11.57 -12.49
C ASP A 184 -20.96 -13.10 -12.53
N ASP A 185 -19.90 -13.65 -13.15
CA ASP A 185 -19.73 -15.09 -13.29
C ASP A 185 -19.31 -15.74 -11.98
N GLU A 186 -18.41 -15.11 -11.21
CA GLU A 186 -18.02 -15.58 -9.88
C GLU A 186 -19.19 -15.52 -8.89
N ILE A 187 -19.98 -14.44 -8.91
CA ILE A 187 -21.20 -14.31 -8.09
C ILE A 187 -22.20 -15.40 -8.48
N ARG A 188 -22.47 -15.58 -9.78
CA ARG A 188 -23.37 -16.64 -10.28
C ARG A 188 -22.89 -18.02 -9.88
N ARG A 189 -21.59 -18.26 -9.95
CA ARG A 189 -20.99 -19.53 -9.55
C ARG A 189 -21.09 -19.75 -8.05
N ALA A 190 -20.87 -18.74 -7.22
CA ALA A 190 -21.08 -18.83 -5.77
C ALA A 190 -22.54 -19.16 -5.43
N MET A 191 -23.52 -18.52 -6.09
CA MET A 191 -24.95 -18.84 -5.95
C MET A 191 -25.27 -20.29 -6.33
N GLN A 192 -24.69 -20.76 -7.44
CA GLN A 192 -24.85 -22.14 -7.89
C GLN A 192 -24.33 -23.11 -6.83
N VAL A 193 -23.17 -22.84 -6.25
CA VAL A 193 -22.59 -23.67 -5.19
C VAL A 193 -23.47 -23.68 -3.95
N LEU A 194 -23.90 -22.52 -3.46
CA LEU A 194 -24.77 -22.40 -2.28
C LEU A 194 -26.10 -23.15 -2.43
N SER A 195 -26.57 -23.34 -3.66
CA SER A 195 -27.81 -24.08 -3.96
C SER A 195 -27.62 -25.59 -4.10
N ARG A 196 -26.39 -26.11 -3.98
CA ARG A 196 -26.12 -27.56 -4.07
C ARG A 196 -26.55 -28.28 -2.79
N ARG A 197 -26.82 -29.58 -2.92
CA ARG A 197 -27.06 -30.47 -1.77
C ARG A 197 -25.78 -30.88 -1.02
N THR A 198 -24.66 -31.00 -1.75
CA THR A 198 -23.35 -31.37 -1.21
C THR A 198 -22.29 -30.44 -1.79
N LYS A 199 -21.20 -30.21 -1.03
CA LYS A 199 -20.20 -29.19 -1.34
C LYS A 199 -20.86 -27.83 -1.63
N ASN A 200 -21.72 -27.41 -0.69
CA ASN A 200 -22.58 -26.24 -0.83
C ASN A 200 -22.00 -24.99 -0.16
N ASN A 201 -20.75 -25.04 0.28
CA ASN A 201 -20.03 -23.89 0.82
C ASN A 201 -18.97 -23.47 -0.21
N PRO A 202 -19.14 -22.35 -0.92
CA PRO A 202 -18.10 -21.85 -1.81
C PRO A 202 -16.88 -21.35 -1.03
N VAL A 203 -15.70 -21.52 -1.62
CA VAL A 203 -14.46 -20.89 -1.15
C VAL A 203 -13.87 -20.09 -2.31
N LEU A 204 -13.84 -18.78 -2.15
CA LEU A 204 -13.20 -17.83 -3.05
C LEU A 204 -11.69 -17.91 -2.83
N ILE A 205 -10.97 -18.38 -3.84
CA ILE A 205 -9.53 -18.61 -3.82
C ILE A 205 -8.87 -17.66 -4.81
N GLY A 206 -8.06 -16.75 -4.31
CA GLY A 206 -7.33 -15.78 -5.12
C GLY A 206 -6.37 -14.99 -4.26
N GLU A 207 -5.50 -14.22 -4.90
CA GLU A 207 -4.52 -13.39 -4.21
C GLU A 207 -5.19 -12.25 -3.41
N PRO A 208 -4.52 -11.65 -2.43
CA PRO A 208 -5.03 -10.45 -1.74
C PRO A 208 -5.31 -9.31 -2.73
N GLY A 209 -6.39 -8.57 -2.52
CA GLY A 209 -6.74 -7.42 -3.35
C GLY A 209 -7.53 -7.71 -4.63
N VAL A 210 -7.68 -8.97 -5.08
CA VAL A 210 -8.42 -9.29 -6.32
C VAL A 210 -9.94 -9.08 -6.25
N GLY A 211 -10.51 -8.72 -5.09
CA GLY A 211 -11.95 -8.47 -4.93
C GLY A 211 -12.77 -9.68 -4.44
N LYS A 212 -12.20 -10.54 -3.59
CA LYS A 212 -12.96 -11.66 -2.97
C LYS A 212 -14.14 -11.18 -2.13
N THR A 213 -13.95 -10.13 -1.33
CA THR A 213 -15.01 -9.52 -0.51
C THR A 213 -16.08 -8.83 -1.37
N ALA A 214 -15.68 -8.21 -2.48
CA ALA A 214 -16.58 -7.61 -3.47
C ALA A 214 -17.56 -8.64 -4.07
N ILE A 215 -17.16 -9.90 -4.24
CA ILE A 215 -18.05 -10.99 -4.68
C ILE A 215 -19.12 -11.30 -3.61
N ALA A 216 -18.75 -11.31 -2.32
CA ALA A 216 -19.71 -11.50 -1.23
C ALA A 216 -20.70 -10.33 -1.14
N GLU A 217 -20.22 -9.11 -1.27
CA GLU A 217 -21.06 -7.89 -1.32
C GLU A 217 -21.99 -7.88 -2.54
N GLY A 218 -21.49 -8.28 -3.71
CA GLY A 218 -22.28 -8.44 -4.92
C GLY A 218 -23.37 -9.50 -4.78
N LEU A 219 -23.08 -10.60 -4.07
CA LEU A 219 -24.10 -11.58 -3.71
C LEU A 219 -25.17 -10.99 -2.78
N ALA A 220 -24.79 -10.17 -1.79
CA ALA A 220 -25.75 -9.49 -0.92
C ALA A 220 -26.68 -8.57 -1.71
N LEU A 221 -26.14 -7.80 -2.67
CA LEU A 221 -26.93 -6.97 -3.59
C LEU A 221 -27.93 -7.82 -4.38
N ARG A 222 -27.52 -8.96 -4.95
CA ARG A 222 -28.43 -9.85 -5.68
C ARG A 222 -29.52 -10.44 -4.80
N ILE A 223 -29.20 -10.87 -3.58
CA ILE A 223 -30.18 -11.39 -2.62
C ILE A 223 -31.24 -10.34 -2.33
N VAL A 224 -30.82 -9.09 -2.09
CA VAL A 224 -31.74 -7.98 -1.80
C VAL A 224 -32.58 -7.59 -3.02
N ASN A 225 -32.01 -7.65 -4.23
CA ASN A 225 -32.71 -7.37 -5.48
C ASN A 225 -33.65 -8.51 -5.92
N GLY A 226 -33.58 -9.68 -5.26
CA GLY A 226 -34.35 -10.86 -5.66
C GLY A 226 -33.81 -11.55 -6.91
N ASP A 227 -32.65 -11.16 -7.42
CA ASP A 227 -31.92 -11.82 -8.53
C ASP A 227 -31.14 -13.05 -8.03
N VAL A 228 -31.84 -13.93 -7.33
CA VAL A 228 -31.27 -15.16 -6.76
C VAL A 228 -32.27 -16.32 -6.89
N PRO A 229 -31.79 -17.57 -6.93
CA PRO A 229 -32.65 -18.75 -6.81
C PRO A 229 -33.52 -18.70 -5.55
N GLU A 230 -34.69 -19.36 -5.60
CA GLU A 230 -35.64 -19.39 -4.48
C GLU A 230 -35.00 -19.88 -3.17
N SER A 231 -34.06 -20.82 -3.26
CA SER A 231 -33.29 -21.33 -2.12
C SER A 231 -32.50 -20.25 -1.38
N LEU A 232 -32.10 -19.15 -2.03
CA LEU A 232 -31.32 -18.05 -1.46
C LEU A 232 -32.16 -16.79 -1.20
N ARG A 233 -33.43 -16.80 -1.62
CA ARG A 233 -34.33 -15.66 -1.44
C ARG A 233 -34.54 -15.41 0.07
N ASN A 234 -34.55 -14.14 0.46
CA ASN A 234 -34.73 -13.68 1.83
C ASN A 234 -33.66 -14.14 2.84
N LYS A 235 -32.58 -14.79 2.41
CA LYS A 235 -31.46 -15.10 3.30
C LYS A 235 -30.73 -13.82 3.69
N ARG A 236 -30.05 -13.85 4.84
CA ARG A 236 -29.15 -12.79 5.31
C ARG A 236 -27.71 -13.22 5.08
N LEU A 237 -26.90 -12.34 4.50
CA LEU A 237 -25.45 -12.56 4.35
C LEU A 237 -24.72 -11.74 5.41
N LEU A 238 -24.04 -12.42 6.33
CA LEU A 238 -23.35 -11.82 7.47
C LEU A 238 -21.84 -12.07 7.33
N SER A 239 -21.04 -11.00 7.32
CA SER A 239 -19.57 -11.08 7.32
C SER A 239 -19.06 -11.21 8.75
N LEU A 240 -18.31 -12.27 9.05
CA LEU A 240 -17.69 -12.45 10.36
C LEU A 240 -16.51 -11.49 10.52
N ASP A 241 -16.47 -10.78 11.66
CA ASP A 241 -15.33 -9.93 12.02
C ASP A 241 -14.38 -10.69 12.95
N MET A 242 -13.28 -11.19 12.39
CA MET A 242 -12.25 -11.89 13.13
C MET A 242 -11.54 -10.99 14.15
N GLY A 243 -11.35 -9.71 13.81
CA GLY A 243 -10.74 -8.73 14.69
C GLY A 243 -11.59 -8.50 15.94
N ALA A 244 -12.90 -8.33 15.78
CA ALA A 244 -13.83 -8.17 16.89
C ALA A 244 -13.89 -9.40 17.82
N LEU A 245 -13.77 -10.60 17.26
CA LEU A 245 -13.73 -11.84 18.06
C LEU A 245 -12.47 -11.94 18.93
N ILE A 246 -11.32 -11.51 18.39
CA ILE A 246 -10.02 -11.56 19.07
C ILE A 246 -9.85 -10.37 20.04
N ALA A 247 -10.40 -9.21 19.69
CA ALA A 247 -10.27 -7.99 20.48
C ALA A 247 -10.78 -8.18 21.91
N GLY A 248 -9.93 -7.87 22.88
CA GLY A 248 -10.25 -7.99 24.30
C GLY A 248 -10.33 -9.42 24.85
N ALA A 249 -10.00 -10.45 24.06
CA ALA A 249 -9.88 -11.82 24.58
C ALA A 249 -8.53 -11.95 25.33
N LYS A 250 -8.58 -12.15 26.65
CA LYS A 250 -7.38 -12.39 27.48
C LYS A 250 -6.90 -13.82 27.40
N TYR A 251 -7.82 -14.75 27.12
CA TYR A 251 -7.58 -16.19 27.07
C TYR A 251 -8.19 -16.80 25.80
N ARG A 252 -7.53 -17.83 25.26
CA ARG A 252 -8.01 -18.58 24.08
C ARG A 252 -9.44 -19.10 24.21
N GLY A 253 -9.85 -19.48 25.43
CA GLY A 253 -11.20 -19.98 25.71
C GLY A 253 -12.30 -18.95 25.44
N GLU A 254 -12.04 -17.66 25.66
CA GLU A 254 -13.01 -16.58 25.43
C GLU A 254 -13.32 -16.41 23.93
N PHE A 255 -12.29 -16.47 23.09
CA PHE A 255 -12.48 -16.48 21.63
C PHE A 255 -13.33 -17.67 21.17
N GLU A 256 -13.03 -18.88 21.67
CA GLU A 256 -13.79 -20.07 21.33
C GLU A 256 -15.25 -19.99 21.82
N GLU A 257 -15.50 -19.39 23.00
CA GLU A 257 -16.84 -19.15 23.54
C GLU A 257 -17.63 -18.15 22.68
N ARG A 258 -17.01 -17.05 22.27
CA ARG A 258 -17.61 -16.06 21.36
C ARG A 258 -17.96 -16.66 20.01
N LEU A 259 -17.03 -17.40 19.40
CA LEU A 259 -17.26 -18.08 18.11
C LEU A 259 -18.36 -19.15 18.24
N LYS A 260 -18.41 -19.91 19.34
CA LYS A 260 -19.53 -20.83 19.62
C LYS A 260 -20.85 -20.08 19.70
N GLY A 261 -20.89 -18.91 20.35
CA GLY A 261 -22.07 -18.04 20.40
C GLY A 261 -22.57 -17.70 19.00
N VAL A 262 -21.68 -17.22 18.14
CA VAL A 262 -21.99 -16.92 16.72
C VAL A 262 -22.52 -18.15 15.99
N LEU A 263 -21.81 -19.28 16.05
CA LEU A 263 -22.19 -20.51 15.35
C LEU A 263 -23.54 -21.07 15.84
N ASN A 264 -23.83 -20.96 17.12
CA ASN A 264 -25.10 -21.38 17.70
C ASN A 264 -26.26 -20.51 17.20
N GLU A 265 -26.09 -19.19 17.13
CA GLU A 265 -27.11 -18.29 16.59
C GLU A 265 -27.35 -18.53 15.08
N VAL A 266 -26.30 -18.80 14.30
CA VAL A 266 -26.44 -19.19 12.89
C VAL A 266 -27.19 -20.52 12.73
N THR A 267 -26.85 -21.51 13.56
CA THR A 267 -27.53 -22.81 13.55
C THR A 267 -29.00 -22.69 13.92
N GLN A 268 -29.32 -21.86 14.93
CA GLN A 268 -30.70 -21.60 15.36
C GLN A 268 -31.53 -20.86 14.31
N ALA A 269 -30.88 -20.05 13.46
CA ALA A 269 -31.54 -19.40 12.32
C ALA A 269 -31.93 -20.37 11.20
N ALA A 270 -31.72 -21.68 11.37
CA ALA A 270 -32.25 -22.76 10.52
C ALA A 270 -31.98 -22.55 9.01
N GLY A 271 -30.79 -22.04 8.68
CA GLY A 271 -30.37 -21.81 7.30
C GLY A 271 -30.84 -20.49 6.68
N GLU A 272 -31.47 -19.59 7.42
CA GLU A 272 -31.77 -18.22 6.95
C GLU A 272 -30.51 -17.35 6.82
N ILE A 273 -29.42 -17.74 7.48
CA ILE A 273 -28.15 -17.01 7.50
C ILE A 273 -27.10 -17.72 6.65
N ILE A 274 -26.40 -16.95 5.82
CA ILE A 274 -25.15 -17.31 5.17
C ILE A 274 -24.04 -16.52 5.86
N LEU A 275 -22.99 -17.21 6.32
CA LEU A 275 -21.84 -16.58 6.95
C LEU A 275 -20.70 -16.41 5.94
N PHE A 276 -20.28 -15.17 5.67
CA PHE A 276 -19.03 -14.89 4.95
C PHE A 276 -17.88 -14.86 5.95
N ILE A 277 -16.83 -15.63 5.67
CA ILE A 277 -15.63 -15.75 6.51
C ILE A 277 -14.45 -15.35 5.63
N ASP A 278 -14.00 -14.10 5.80
CA ASP A 278 -12.75 -13.67 5.20
C ASP A 278 -11.57 -14.34 5.91
N GLU A 279 -10.46 -14.53 5.18
CA GLU A 279 -9.27 -15.23 5.66
C GLU A 279 -9.59 -16.54 6.40
N MET A 280 -10.49 -17.36 5.84
CA MET A 280 -11.04 -18.57 6.48
C MET A 280 -9.96 -19.54 7.01
N HIS A 281 -8.76 -19.53 6.43
CA HIS A 281 -7.63 -20.34 6.89
C HIS A 281 -7.19 -20.01 8.32
N THR A 282 -7.43 -18.78 8.82
CA THR A 282 -7.14 -18.37 10.20
C THR A 282 -7.91 -19.21 11.22
N LEU A 283 -9.12 -19.65 10.86
CA LEU A 283 -9.95 -20.54 11.70
C LEU A 283 -9.53 -22.01 11.60
N VAL A 284 -8.85 -22.41 10.52
CA VAL A 284 -8.62 -23.82 10.15
C VAL A 284 -7.17 -24.27 10.33
N GLY A 285 -6.22 -23.34 10.28
CA GLY A 285 -4.84 -23.65 9.91
C GLY A 285 -3.76 -23.54 10.98
N ALA A 286 -4.08 -23.05 12.17
CA ALA A 286 -3.07 -22.50 13.07
C ALA A 286 -2.42 -23.53 14.05
N GLY A 287 -2.75 -24.82 13.92
CA GLY A 287 -2.39 -25.85 14.89
C GLY A 287 -0.97 -26.46 14.82
N LYS A 288 0.04 -25.80 14.23
CA LYS A 288 1.41 -26.38 14.13
C LYS A 288 2.55 -25.54 14.71
N ALA A 289 2.30 -24.30 15.11
CA ALA A 289 3.26 -23.47 15.83
C ALA A 289 2.66 -23.05 17.18
N ASP A 290 3.54 -22.87 18.16
CA ASP A 290 3.32 -22.80 19.61
C ASP A 290 2.48 -21.58 20.09
N GLY A 291 1.28 -21.36 19.52
CA GLY A 291 0.43 -20.24 19.93
C GLY A 291 -0.83 -19.93 19.09
N ALA A 292 -1.05 -20.54 17.92
CA ALA A 292 -2.16 -20.10 17.07
C ALA A 292 -3.47 -20.92 17.25
N MET A 293 -4.61 -20.27 17.02
CA MET A 293 -5.97 -20.73 17.34
C MET A 293 -6.50 -21.74 16.29
N ASP A 294 -6.88 -22.94 16.70
CA ASP A 294 -7.54 -23.94 15.83
C ASP A 294 -9.01 -24.06 16.20
N ALA A 295 -9.86 -23.36 15.46
CA ALA A 295 -11.31 -23.37 15.61
C ALA A 295 -11.99 -24.37 14.66
N ALA A 296 -11.23 -25.14 13.87
CA ALA A 296 -11.78 -26.05 12.86
C ALA A 296 -12.72 -27.08 13.50
N ASN A 297 -12.41 -27.52 14.72
CA ASN A 297 -13.23 -28.47 15.48
C ASN A 297 -14.60 -27.94 15.88
N LEU A 298 -14.78 -26.61 15.94
CA LEU A 298 -16.07 -25.96 16.24
C LEU A 298 -16.97 -25.90 14.99
N ILE A 299 -16.36 -25.71 13.81
CA ILE A 299 -17.08 -25.47 12.56
C ILE A 299 -17.44 -26.79 11.85
N LYS A 300 -16.54 -27.80 11.93
CA LYS A 300 -16.74 -29.12 11.29
C LYS A 300 -18.09 -29.78 11.60
N PRO A 301 -18.56 -29.85 12.87
CA PRO A 301 -19.84 -30.47 13.17
C PRO A 301 -21.03 -29.78 12.50
N ALA A 302 -21.07 -28.45 12.52
CA ALA A 302 -22.16 -27.66 11.93
C ALA A 302 -22.16 -27.79 10.38
N LEU A 303 -20.99 -27.77 9.75
CA LEU A 303 -20.83 -28.04 8.31
C LEU A 303 -21.22 -29.48 7.94
N ALA A 304 -20.90 -30.46 8.79
CA ALA A 304 -21.21 -31.86 8.52
C ALA A 304 -22.71 -32.15 8.55
N ARG A 305 -23.45 -31.49 9.46
CA ARG A 305 -24.91 -31.56 9.58
C ARG A 305 -25.65 -30.70 8.55
N GLY A 306 -24.94 -29.79 7.86
CA GLY A 306 -25.55 -28.85 6.91
C GLY A 306 -26.31 -27.71 7.60
N GLU A 307 -26.07 -27.51 8.90
CA GLU A 307 -26.68 -26.43 9.70
C GLU A 307 -26.00 -25.08 9.42
N LEU A 308 -24.70 -25.10 9.09
CA LEU A 308 -23.94 -23.92 8.70
C LEU A 308 -23.80 -23.82 7.19
N HIS A 309 -24.25 -22.70 6.63
CA HIS A 309 -23.96 -22.28 5.27
C HIS A 309 -22.97 -21.13 5.30
N CYS A 310 -21.84 -21.28 4.62
CA CYS A 310 -20.83 -20.23 4.59
C CYS A 310 -20.16 -20.05 3.23
N ILE A 311 -19.59 -18.87 3.06
CA ILE A 311 -18.71 -18.49 1.95
C ILE A 311 -17.36 -18.19 2.58
N GLY A 312 -16.33 -18.96 2.23
CA GLY A 312 -14.96 -18.69 2.68
C GLY A 312 -14.19 -17.86 1.65
N ALA A 313 -13.21 -17.08 2.09
CA ALA A 313 -12.19 -16.48 1.23
C ALA A 313 -10.78 -16.79 1.77
N THR A 314 -9.82 -17.08 0.89
CA THR A 314 -8.42 -17.40 1.25
C THR A 314 -7.51 -17.35 0.01
N THR A 315 -6.19 -17.45 0.20
CA THR A 315 -5.24 -17.63 -0.90
C THR A 315 -5.12 -19.10 -1.32
N LEU A 316 -4.54 -19.35 -2.51
CA LEU A 316 -4.36 -20.71 -3.02
C LEU A 316 -3.45 -21.56 -2.12
N ASP A 317 -2.38 -20.94 -1.60
CA ASP A 317 -1.42 -21.61 -0.73
C ASP A 317 -2.03 -22.02 0.60
N GLU A 318 -2.80 -21.12 1.23
CA GLU A 318 -3.51 -21.39 2.47
C GLU A 318 -4.58 -22.47 2.29
N TYR A 319 -5.33 -22.41 1.19
CA TYR A 319 -6.32 -23.43 0.86
C TYR A 319 -5.67 -24.82 0.76
N ARG A 320 -4.56 -24.93 0.01
CA ARG A 320 -3.79 -26.18 -0.13
C ARG A 320 -3.20 -26.65 1.20
N LYS A 321 -2.72 -25.74 2.04
CA LYS A 321 -2.09 -26.07 3.33
C LYS A 321 -3.10 -26.50 4.39
N HIS A 322 -4.27 -25.86 4.46
CA HIS A 322 -5.17 -25.96 5.62
C HIS A 322 -6.53 -26.58 5.29
N VAL A 323 -7.09 -26.35 4.11
CA VAL A 323 -8.45 -26.81 3.76
C VAL A 323 -8.41 -28.11 2.95
N GLU A 324 -7.58 -28.17 1.91
CA GLU A 324 -7.52 -29.32 0.99
C GLU A 324 -6.96 -30.58 1.67
N LYS A 325 -6.01 -30.42 2.60
CA LYS A 325 -5.45 -31.52 3.39
C LYS A 325 -6.43 -32.11 4.40
N ASP A 326 -7.45 -31.35 4.83
CA ASP A 326 -8.47 -31.85 5.75
C ASP A 326 -9.64 -32.46 4.97
N ALA A 327 -9.72 -33.79 4.98
CA ALA A 327 -10.75 -34.53 4.26
C ALA A 327 -12.19 -34.20 4.71
N ALA A 328 -12.40 -33.74 5.95
CA ALA A 328 -13.72 -33.34 6.43
C ALA A 328 -14.15 -32.00 5.82
N LEU A 329 -13.23 -31.04 5.72
CA LEU A 329 -13.49 -29.72 5.13
C LEU A 329 -13.56 -29.78 3.60
N ALA A 330 -12.63 -30.47 2.94
CA ALA A 330 -12.59 -30.62 1.48
C ALA A 330 -13.88 -31.28 0.89
N ARG A 331 -14.64 -32.03 1.71
CA ARG A 331 -15.93 -32.61 1.32
C ARG A 331 -17.11 -31.64 1.46
N ARG A 332 -16.94 -30.51 2.14
CA ARG A 332 -17.99 -29.51 2.42
C ARG A 332 -17.81 -28.22 1.63
N PHE A 333 -16.56 -27.92 1.25
CA PHE A 333 -16.21 -26.76 0.46
C PHE A 333 -16.07 -27.06 -1.03
N GLN A 334 -16.39 -26.06 -1.85
CA GLN A 334 -16.16 -26.06 -3.30
C GLN A 334 -15.22 -24.89 -3.64
N PRO A 335 -14.02 -25.15 -4.16
CA PRO A 335 -13.11 -24.09 -4.59
C PRO A 335 -13.68 -23.33 -5.80
N LEU A 336 -13.49 -22.01 -5.78
CA LEU A 336 -13.81 -21.04 -6.82
C LEU A 336 -12.60 -20.13 -7.01
N MET A 337 -11.91 -20.25 -8.15
CA MET A 337 -10.78 -19.39 -8.46
C MET A 337 -11.28 -17.98 -8.79
N VAL A 338 -10.67 -16.97 -8.17
CA VAL A 338 -10.90 -15.55 -8.44
C VAL A 338 -9.59 -15.00 -8.99
N GLU A 339 -9.59 -14.74 -10.29
CA GLU A 339 -8.42 -14.23 -11.00
C GLU A 339 -8.32 -12.70 -10.88
N GLU A 340 -7.10 -12.20 -10.99
CA GLU A 340 -6.83 -10.76 -11.11
C GLU A 340 -7.53 -10.24 -12.39
N PRO A 341 -8.30 -9.14 -12.31
CA PRO A 341 -8.94 -8.56 -13.48
C PRO A 341 -7.89 -7.99 -14.44
N THR A 342 -8.24 -7.94 -15.73
CA THR A 342 -7.37 -7.29 -16.72
C THR A 342 -7.28 -5.78 -16.49
N VAL A 343 -6.35 -5.10 -17.18
CA VAL A 343 -6.27 -3.63 -17.14
C VAL A 343 -7.58 -3.00 -17.63
N GLU A 344 -8.19 -3.54 -18.68
CA GLU A 344 -9.46 -3.05 -19.23
C GLU A 344 -10.64 -3.25 -18.25
N ASP A 345 -10.70 -4.42 -17.61
CA ASP A 345 -11.69 -4.70 -16.57
C ASP A 345 -11.49 -3.78 -15.37
N THR A 346 -10.24 -3.52 -14.99
CA THR A 346 -9.92 -2.61 -13.89
C THR A 346 -10.33 -1.17 -14.21
N ILE A 347 -10.10 -0.70 -15.43
CA ILE A 347 -10.60 0.62 -15.86
C ILE A 347 -12.12 0.68 -15.74
N SER A 348 -12.83 -0.39 -16.10
CA SER A 348 -14.29 -0.47 -15.96
C SER A 348 -14.74 -0.46 -14.49
N ILE A 349 -14.00 -1.17 -13.61
CA ILE A 349 -14.22 -1.14 -12.16
C ILE A 349 -14.02 0.29 -11.62
N LEU A 350 -12.89 0.93 -11.95
CA LEU A 350 -12.57 2.30 -11.54
C LEU A 350 -13.64 3.29 -12.00
N ARG A 351 -14.14 3.16 -13.24
CA ARG A 351 -15.25 3.99 -13.76
C ARG A 351 -16.52 3.81 -12.96
N GLY A 352 -16.83 2.58 -12.55
CA GLY A 352 -18.04 2.30 -11.78
C GLY A 352 -17.99 2.85 -10.35
N ILE A 353 -16.81 2.89 -9.72
CA ILE A 353 -16.64 3.43 -8.36
C ILE A 353 -16.27 4.92 -8.34
N LYS A 354 -15.88 5.49 -9.48
CA LYS A 354 -15.40 6.88 -9.65
C LYS A 354 -16.24 7.89 -8.87
N GLU A 355 -17.56 7.89 -9.06
CA GLU A 355 -18.46 8.88 -8.47
C GLU A 355 -18.45 8.83 -6.93
N LYS A 356 -18.29 7.64 -6.34
CA LYS A 356 -18.21 7.47 -4.88
C LYS A 356 -16.93 8.11 -4.31
N TYR A 357 -15.80 7.94 -4.98
CA TYR A 357 -14.52 8.55 -4.59
C TYR A 357 -14.52 10.07 -4.81
N GLU A 358 -15.09 10.54 -5.92
CA GLU A 358 -15.27 11.98 -6.15
C GLU A 358 -16.14 12.63 -5.06
N LEU A 359 -17.23 11.97 -4.63
CA LEU A 359 -18.09 12.46 -3.57
C LEU A 359 -17.40 12.45 -2.20
N HIS A 360 -16.66 11.38 -1.89
CA HIS A 360 -15.95 11.23 -0.63
C HIS A 360 -14.89 12.31 -0.45
N HIS A 361 -14.04 12.49 -1.46
CA HIS A 361 -12.94 13.47 -1.40
C HIS A 361 -13.36 14.88 -1.81
N GLY A 362 -14.49 15.05 -2.49
CA GLY A 362 -14.91 16.35 -3.00
C GLY A 362 -13.97 16.91 -4.07
N VAL A 363 -13.41 16.04 -4.92
CA VAL A 363 -12.57 16.39 -6.07
C VAL A 363 -13.09 15.68 -7.32
N ARG A 364 -12.73 16.15 -8.52
CA ARG A 364 -13.04 15.44 -9.77
C ARG A 364 -11.94 14.43 -10.11
N ILE A 365 -12.28 13.36 -10.83
CA ILE A 365 -11.31 12.37 -11.31
C ILE A 365 -11.49 12.25 -12.82
N SER A 366 -10.44 12.55 -13.60
CA SER A 366 -10.52 12.43 -15.06
C SER A 366 -10.54 10.96 -15.50
N ASP A 367 -11.18 10.65 -16.63
CA ASP A 367 -11.14 9.29 -17.18
C ASP A 367 -9.71 8.85 -17.53
N SER A 368 -8.90 9.79 -18.03
CA SER A 368 -7.46 9.58 -18.26
C SER A 368 -6.70 9.20 -16.99
N ALA A 369 -7.07 9.73 -15.81
CA ALA A 369 -6.47 9.32 -14.55
C ALA A 369 -6.82 7.88 -14.19
N LEU A 370 -8.04 7.41 -14.50
CA LEU A 370 -8.41 6.01 -14.27
C LEU A 370 -7.59 5.05 -15.13
N VAL A 371 -7.41 5.41 -16.42
CA VAL A 371 -6.55 4.66 -17.35
C VAL A 371 -5.11 4.65 -16.85
N ALA A 372 -4.60 5.80 -16.39
CA ALA A 372 -3.26 5.90 -15.80
C ALA A 372 -3.14 5.05 -14.53
N ALA A 373 -4.12 5.08 -13.62
CA ALA A 373 -4.10 4.31 -12.38
C ALA A 373 -4.02 2.81 -12.65
N ALA A 374 -4.85 2.29 -13.58
CA ALA A 374 -4.81 0.88 -13.96
C ALA A 374 -3.50 0.51 -14.69
N THR A 375 -3.07 1.31 -15.66
CA THR A 375 -1.89 1.00 -16.51
C THR A 375 -0.59 1.12 -15.72
N LEU A 376 -0.41 2.22 -14.98
CA LEU A 376 0.80 2.48 -14.21
C LEU A 376 0.91 1.53 -13.01
N SER A 377 -0.19 1.21 -12.32
CA SER A 377 -0.13 0.22 -11.23
C SER A 377 0.15 -1.19 -11.74
N HIS A 378 -0.46 -1.59 -12.85
CA HIS A 378 -0.19 -2.89 -13.46
C HIS A 378 1.28 -3.01 -13.88
N ARG A 379 1.83 -1.94 -14.47
CA ARG A 379 3.22 -1.88 -14.90
C ARG A 379 4.18 -1.82 -13.71
N TYR A 380 4.12 -0.77 -12.89
CA TYR A 380 5.19 -0.45 -11.95
C TYR A 380 5.04 -1.04 -10.55
N ILE A 381 3.86 -1.56 -10.19
CA ILE A 381 3.58 -2.12 -8.86
C ILE A 381 3.28 -3.62 -9.01
N THR A 382 4.32 -4.46 -8.92
CA THR A 382 4.25 -5.90 -9.25
C THR A 382 3.97 -6.82 -8.06
N ASP A 383 4.12 -6.32 -6.83
CA ASP A 383 3.91 -7.06 -5.58
C ASP A 383 2.47 -7.02 -5.06
N ARG A 384 1.60 -6.22 -5.71
CA ARG A 384 0.16 -6.10 -5.44
C ARG A 384 -0.64 -6.44 -6.70
N PHE A 385 -1.91 -6.79 -6.49
CA PHE A 385 -2.81 -7.24 -7.55
C PHE A 385 -3.89 -6.18 -7.84
N LEU A 386 -4.33 -6.13 -9.09
CA LEU A 386 -5.53 -5.41 -9.50
C LEU A 386 -6.79 -6.09 -8.89
N PRO A 387 -7.89 -5.35 -8.68
CA PRO A 387 -8.01 -3.91 -8.89
C PRO A 387 -7.49 -3.06 -7.71
N ASP A 388 -7.19 -3.67 -6.56
CA ASP A 388 -6.84 -2.99 -5.30
C ASP A 388 -5.77 -1.90 -5.46
N LYS A 389 -4.62 -2.23 -6.05
CA LYS A 389 -3.52 -1.25 -6.24
C LYS A 389 -3.93 -0.04 -7.10
N ALA A 390 -4.84 -0.22 -8.05
CA ALA A 390 -5.29 0.88 -8.92
C ALA A 390 -6.32 1.77 -8.21
N ILE A 391 -7.19 1.16 -7.40
CA ILE A 391 -8.14 1.87 -6.54
C ILE A 391 -7.37 2.72 -5.52
N ASP A 392 -6.35 2.14 -4.89
CA ASP A 392 -5.52 2.80 -3.89
C ASP A 392 -4.73 4.00 -4.47
N LEU A 393 -4.18 3.85 -5.69
CA LEU A 393 -3.56 4.99 -6.39
C LEU A 393 -4.55 6.12 -6.69
N MET A 394 -5.76 5.78 -7.14
CA MET A 394 -6.82 6.75 -7.39
C MET A 394 -7.24 7.45 -6.10
N ASP A 395 -7.37 6.71 -5.00
CA ASP A 395 -7.75 7.20 -3.67
C ASP A 395 -6.69 8.14 -3.08
N GLU A 396 -5.42 7.73 -3.09
CA GLU A 396 -4.32 8.56 -2.59
C GLU A 396 -4.17 9.85 -3.41
N ALA A 397 -4.29 9.76 -4.74
CA ALA A 397 -4.23 10.94 -5.60
C ALA A 397 -5.40 11.91 -5.34
N ALA A 398 -6.62 11.38 -5.14
CA ALA A 398 -7.79 12.20 -4.81
C ALA A 398 -7.68 12.86 -3.43
N SER A 399 -7.25 12.10 -2.42
CA SER A 399 -7.01 12.58 -1.05
C SER A 399 -5.94 13.68 -1.02
N ARG A 400 -4.85 13.48 -1.75
CA ARG A 400 -3.78 14.48 -1.86
C ARG A 400 -4.27 15.77 -2.53
N LEU A 401 -4.96 15.66 -3.65
CA LEU A 401 -5.51 16.82 -4.34
C LEU A 401 -6.49 17.58 -3.43
N ARG A 402 -7.29 16.85 -2.65
CA ARG A 402 -8.19 17.46 -1.66
C ARG A 402 -7.44 18.28 -0.62
N MET A 403 -6.33 17.76 -0.10
CA MET A 403 -5.49 18.51 0.84
C MET A 403 -4.91 19.78 0.22
N GLU A 404 -4.53 19.74 -1.05
CA GLU A 404 -4.01 20.90 -1.80
C GLU A 404 -5.11 21.96 -2.02
N VAL A 405 -6.34 21.53 -2.32
CA VAL A 405 -7.52 22.41 -2.48
C VAL A 405 -7.94 23.08 -1.16
N ASP A 406 -7.94 22.33 -0.05
CA ASP A 406 -8.32 22.87 1.27
C ASP A 406 -7.24 23.78 1.87
N SER A 407 -6.01 23.70 1.36
CA SER A 407 -4.88 24.52 1.80
C SER A 407 -4.80 25.84 1.02
N LYS A 408 -4.18 26.85 1.64
CA LYS A 408 -3.83 28.08 0.90
C LYS A 408 -2.81 27.74 -0.19
N PRO A 409 -2.98 28.25 -1.42
CA PRO A 409 -1.98 28.10 -2.48
C PRO A 409 -0.60 28.59 -2.03
N GLU A 410 0.48 27.95 -2.48
CA GLU A 410 1.85 28.32 -2.09
C GLU A 410 2.18 29.78 -2.42
N GLU A 411 1.69 30.27 -3.56
CA GLU A 411 1.86 31.67 -3.96
C GLU A 411 1.21 32.64 -2.96
N LEU A 412 0.03 32.29 -2.45
CA LEU A 412 -0.70 33.09 -1.46
C LEU A 412 0.00 33.03 -0.09
N ASP A 413 0.45 31.85 0.34
CA ASP A 413 1.17 31.69 1.61
C ASP A 413 2.52 32.42 1.58
N ALA A 414 3.25 32.37 0.47
CA ALA A 414 4.49 33.11 0.29
C ALA A 414 4.27 34.64 0.36
N LEU A 415 3.21 35.12 -0.30
CA LEU A 415 2.83 36.53 -0.29
C LEU A 415 2.39 36.99 1.12
N ASP A 416 1.60 36.19 1.84
CA ASP A 416 1.20 36.47 3.22
C ASP A 416 2.40 36.54 4.17
N ARG A 417 3.39 35.65 4.00
CA ARG A 417 4.65 35.69 4.76
C ARG A 417 5.47 36.94 4.46
N GLU A 418 5.55 37.35 3.20
CA GLU A 418 6.25 38.58 2.80
C GLU A 418 5.58 39.83 3.40
N ILE A 419 4.24 39.88 3.37
CA ILE A 419 3.46 40.94 4.01
C ILE A 419 3.77 40.99 5.50
N LEU A 420 3.77 39.85 6.20
CA LEU A 420 4.06 39.79 7.63
C LEU A 420 5.48 40.29 7.95
N GLN A 421 6.48 39.89 7.17
CA GLN A 421 7.87 40.36 7.34
C GLN A 421 7.96 41.88 7.18
N LYS A 422 7.36 42.43 6.12
CA LYS A 422 7.34 43.88 5.88
C LYS A 422 6.55 44.63 6.96
N GLN A 423 5.44 44.08 7.45
CA GLN A 423 4.70 44.68 8.57
C GLN A 423 5.54 44.78 9.84
N ILE A 424 6.34 43.75 10.16
CA ILE A 424 7.26 43.77 11.29
C ILE A 424 8.36 44.81 11.07
N GLU A 425 8.94 44.89 9.86
CA GLU A 425 9.93 45.91 9.51
C GLU A 425 9.35 47.33 9.64
N ALA A 426 8.13 47.56 9.14
CA ALA A 426 7.44 48.83 9.27
C ALA A 426 7.25 49.23 10.74
N GLU A 427 6.81 48.30 11.59
CA GLU A 427 6.56 48.56 13.01
C GLU A 427 7.85 48.81 13.81
N ALA A 428 8.97 48.23 13.39
CA ALA A 428 10.29 48.56 13.92
C ALA A 428 10.72 49.97 13.50
N LEU A 429 10.60 50.31 12.21
CA LEU A 429 11.01 51.61 11.67
C LEU A 429 10.18 52.78 12.21
N LYS A 430 8.92 52.57 12.62
CA LYS A 430 8.09 53.59 13.30
C LYS A 430 8.68 54.09 14.63
N LYS A 431 9.61 53.35 15.23
CA LYS A 431 10.26 53.72 16.51
C LYS A 431 11.55 54.51 16.31
N GLU A 432 12.01 54.67 15.07
CA GLU A 432 13.24 55.36 14.72
C GLU A 432 12.96 56.80 14.27
N ASP A 433 13.84 57.73 14.65
CA ASP A 433 13.64 59.18 14.47
C ASP A 433 14.45 59.80 13.33
N ASP A 434 15.34 59.04 12.68
CA ASP A 434 16.21 59.54 11.62
C ASP A 434 15.50 59.64 10.26
N ALA A 435 16.00 60.55 9.41
CA ALA A 435 15.39 60.84 8.12
C ALA A 435 15.44 59.65 7.14
N ALA A 436 16.47 58.80 7.22
CA ALA A 436 16.59 57.65 6.33
C ALA A 436 15.58 56.56 6.67
N SER A 437 15.32 56.33 7.96
CA SER A 437 14.28 55.40 8.44
C SER A 437 12.88 55.86 8.05
N ARG A 438 12.59 57.17 8.09
CA ARG A 438 11.29 57.71 7.64
C ARG A 438 11.06 57.55 6.14
N ASP A 439 12.07 57.85 5.31
CA ASP A 439 12.00 57.62 3.86
C ASP A 439 11.85 56.14 3.49
N ARG A 440 12.50 55.25 4.27
CA ARG A 440 12.39 53.80 4.09
C ARG A 440 10.99 53.31 4.49
N LEU A 441 10.46 53.79 5.61
CA LEU A 441 9.11 53.47 6.07
C LEU A 441 8.06 53.85 5.01
N GLU A 442 8.14 55.04 4.43
CA GLU A 442 7.17 55.48 3.41
C GLU A 442 7.18 54.59 2.15
N LYS A 443 8.36 54.18 1.69
CA LYS A 443 8.47 53.22 0.57
C LYS A 443 7.88 51.86 0.94
N LEU A 444 8.15 51.40 2.15
CA LEU A 444 7.74 50.10 2.63
C LEU A 444 6.23 50.03 2.88
N GLU A 445 5.61 51.11 3.33
CA GLU A 445 4.15 51.25 3.44
C GLU A 445 3.46 51.21 2.07
N ARG A 446 4.05 51.80 1.03
CA ARG A 446 3.54 51.69 -0.36
C ARG A 446 3.64 50.25 -0.88
N GLU A 447 4.79 49.61 -0.72
CA GLU A 447 4.99 48.20 -1.09
C GLU A 447 4.03 47.27 -0.35
N LEU A 448 3.78 47.52 0.95
CA LEU A 448 2.80 46.79 1.74
C LEU A 448 1.39 46.95 1.18
N GLY A 449 0.99 48.15 0.77
CA GLY A 449 -0.32 48.40 0.14
C GLY A 449 -0.52 47.58 -1.13
N ASP A 450 0.50 47.56 -2.00
CA ASP A 450 0.47 46.78 -3.25
C ASP A 450 0.39 45.26 -2.98
N LEU A 451 1.18 44.75 -2.03
CA LEU A 451 1.18 43.33 -1.67
C LEU A 451 -0.14 42.92 -0.99
N GLN A 452 -0.67 43.76 -0.09
CA GLN A 452 -1.96 43.50 0.57
C GLN A 452 -3.11 43.48 -0.43
N GLN A 453 -3.10 44.36 -1.42
CA GLN A 453 -4.11 44.34 -2.49
C GLN A 453 -4.04 43.03 -3.28
N ARG A 454 -2.83 42.60 -3.69
CA ARG A 454 -2.65 41.30 -4.39
C ARG A 454 -3.09 40.12 -3.53
N SER A 455 -2.79 40.12 -2.22
CA SER A 455 -3.21 39.07 -1.29
C SER A 455 -4.73 39.01 -1.20
N ALA A 456 -5.39 40.16 -1.10
CA ALA A 456 -6.84 40.25 -1.03
C ALA A 456 -7.52 39.75 -2.32
N GLU A 457 -7.02 40.16 -3.49
CA GLU A 457 -7.51 39.69 -4.79
C GLU A 457 -7.37 38.17 -4.95
N MET A 458 -6.19 37.63 -4.62
CA MET A 458 -5.90 36.20 -4.70
C MET A 458 -6.72 35.40 -3.68
N THR A 459 -6.86 35.90 -2.44
CA THR A 459 -7.69 35.29 -1.40
C THR A 459 -9.16 35.25 -1.80
N ALA A 460 -9.70 36.34 -2.35
CA ALA A 460 -11.09 36.41 -2.78
C ALA A 460 -11.39 35.40 -3.90
N LYS A 461 -10.47 35.26 -4.86
CA LYS A 461 -10.60 34.28 -5.95
C LYS A 461 -10.48 32.84 -5.44
N TRP A 462 -9.55 32.54 -4.52
CA TRP A 462 -9.46 31.22 -3.88
C TRP A 462 -10.72 30.87 -3.06
N GLN A 463 -11.27 31.82 -2.29
CA GLN A 463 -12.53 31.61 -1.56
C GLN A 463 -13.70 31.31 -2.50
N ALA A 464 -13.81 32.05 -3.61
CA ALA A 464 -14.84 31.81 -4.61
C ALA A 464 -14.72 30.43 -5.27
N GLU A 465 -13.50 29.98 -5.59
CA GLU A 465 -13.23 28.63 -6.10
C GLU A 465 -13.65 27.55 -5.08
N ARG A 466 -13.27 27.72 -3.81
CA ARG A 466 -13.61 26.78 -2.73
C ARG A 466 -15.13 26.68 -2.50
N ASP A 467 -15.82 27.82 -2.46
CA ASP A 467 -17.27 27.85 -2.25
C ASP A 467 -18.03 27.22 -3.44
N LYS A 468 -17.50 27.36 -4.65
CA LYS A 468 -18.02 26.68 -5.85
C LYS A 468 -17.87 25.16 -5.76
N LEU A 469 -16.71 24.67 -5.33
CA LEU A 469 -16.47 23.23 -5.12
C LEU A 469 -17.40 22.65 -4.04
N ALA A 470 -17.64 23.39 -2.96
CA ALA A 470 -18.59 22.99 -1.92
C ALA A 470 -20.01 22.87 -2.49
N GLY A 471 -20.46 23.83 -3.30
CA GLY A 471 -21.76 23.76 -3.97
C GLY A 471 -21.91 22.57 -4.92
N ALA A 472 -20.87 22.24 -5.70
CA ALA A 472 -20.88 21.07 -6.58
C ALA A 472 -20.95 19.75 -5.78
N ARG A 473 -20.27 19.68 -4.63
CA ARG A 473 -20.32 18.53 -3.72
C ARG A 473 -21.73 18.31 -3.16
N ASP A 474 -22.40 19.36 -2.72
CA ASP A 474 -23.77 19.27 -2.18
C ASP A 474 -24.74 18.71 -3.24
N ILE A 475 -24.59 19.12 -4.50
CA ILE A 475 -25.38 18.59 -5.63
C ILE A 475 -25.07 17.11 -5.87
N LYS A 476 -23.78 16.70 -5.84
CA LYS A 476 -23.39 15.29 -5.98
C LYS A 476 -23.95 14.43 -4.84
N GLU A 477 -23.98 14.93 -3.60
CA GLU A 477 -24.56 14.21 -2.47
C GLU A 477 -26.07 14.01 -2.65
N GLN A 478 -26.78 15.04 -3.11
CA GLN A 478 -28.20 14.94 -3.44
C GLN A 478 -28.45 13.93 -4.57
N LEU A 479 -27.58 13.92 -5.58
CA LEU A 479 -27.67 12.99 -6.71
C LEU A 479 -27.46 11.53 -6.27
N ASP A 480 -26.44 11.26 -5.44
CA ASP A 480 -26.19 9.91 -4.89
C ASP A 480 -27.36 9.42 -4.04
N ARG A 481 -27.91 10.28 -3.16
CA ARG A 481 -29.11 9.97 -2.38
C ARG A 481 -30.32 9.70 -3.28
N ALA A 482 -30.53 10.49 -4.31
CA ALA A 482 -31.64 10.31 -5.25
C ALA A 482 -31.51 9.00 -6.05
N ARG A 483 -30.29 8.61 -6.44
CA ARG A 483 -30.02 7.34 -7.12
C ARG A 483 -30.26 6.14 -6.18
N ALA A 484 -29.78 6.21 -4.94
CA ALA A 484 -30.06 5.18 -3.94
C ALA A 484 -31.57 5.06 -3.65
N GLU A 485 -32.28 6.18 -3.52
CA GLU A 485 -33.73 6.20 -3.34
C GLU A 485 -34.47 5.63 -4.55
N LEU A 486 -33.98 5.88 -5.77
CA LEU A 486 -34.55 5.30 -6.99
C LEU A 486 -34.48 3.77 -6.97
N ASP A 487 -33.34 3.22 -6.55
CA ASP A 487 -33.17 1.77 -6.45
C ASP A 487 -34.02 1.16 -5.34
N ILE A 488 -34.22 1.87 -4.22
CA ILE A 488 -35.19 1.48 -3.19
C ILE A 488 -36.63 1.49 -3.76
N ALA A 489 -37.03 2.58 -4.41
CA ALA A 489 -38.38 2.73 -4.97
C ALA A 489 -38.70 1.68 -6.05
N LYS A 490 -37.73 1.36 -6.92
CA LYS A 490 -37.85 0.27 -7.90
C LYS A 490 -38.06 -1.08 -7.23
N ARG A 491 -37.32 -1.37 -6.15
CA ARG A 491 -37.43 -2.62 -5.38
C ARG A 491 -38.78 -2.74 -4.66
N GLU A 492 -39.27 -1.67 -4.06
CA GLU A 492 -40.57 -1.65 -3.37
C GLU A 492 -41.76 -1.64 -4.33
N GLY A 493 -41.53 -1.54 -5.64
CA GLY A 493 -42.58 -1.42 -6.65
C GLY A 493 -43.30 -0.07 -6.63
N ASN A 494 -42.72 0.96 -5.99
CA ASN A 494 -43.26 2.31 -5.98
C ASN A 494 -42.92 3.03 -7.30
N LEU A 495 -43.64 2.65 -8.36
CA LEU A 495 -43.41 3.15 -9.73
C LEU A 495 -43.63 4.67 -9.85
N ALA A 496 -44.48 5.26 -9.00
CA ALA A 496 -44.73 6.69 -8.98
C ALA A 496 -43.47 7.45 -8.53
N ARG A 497 -42.90 7.08 -7.37
CA ARG A 497 -41.66 7.69 -6.86
C ARG A 497 -40.47 7.41 -7.77
N ALA A 498 -40.36 6.19 -8.30
CA ALA A 498 -39.31 5.84 -9.25
C ALA A 498 -39.38 6.67 -10.54
N GLY A 499 -40.59 6.95 -11.05
CA GLY A 499 -40.81 7.82 -12.20
C GLY A 499 -40.41 9.28 -11.93
N GLU A 500 -40.82 9.83 -10.78
CA GLU A 500 -40.44 11.18 -10.35
C GLU A 500 -38.92 11.35 -10.25
N LEU A 501 -38.24 10.39 -9.63
CA LEU A 501 -36.79 10.40 -9.48
C LEU A 501 -36.08 10.26 -10.85
N SER A 502 -36.50 9.29 -11.67
CA SER A 502 -35.84 8.99 -12.96
C SER A 502 -36.00 10.08 -14.01
N TYR A 503 -37.15 10.74 -14.07
CA TYR A 503 -37.48 11.68 -15.15
C TYR A 503 -37.54 13.15 -14.70
N GLY A 504 -37.51 13.42 -13.39
CA GLY A 504 -37.58 14.77 -12.83
C GLY A 504 -36.32 15.13 -12.04
N VAL A 505 -36.18 14.53 -10.85
CA VAL A 505 -35.17 14.95 -9.86
C VAL A 505 -33.74 14.67 -10.33
N ILE A 506 -33.44 13.43 -10.76
CA ILE A 506 -32.09 13.02 -11.16
C ILE A 506 -31.62 13.82 -12.39
N PRO A 507 -32.40 13.91 -13.50
CA PRO A 507 -31.98 14.72 -14.65
C PRO A 507 -31.81 16.20 -14.32
N GLY A 508 -32.62 16.74 -13.40
CA GLY A 508 -32.48 18.11 -12.93
C GLY A 508 -31.17 18.35 -12.16
N LEU A 509 -30.83 17.44 -11.25
CA LEU A 509 -29.56 17.48 -10.50
C LEU A 509 -28.35 17.28 -11.42
N GLU A 510 -28.40 16.35 -12.38
CA GLU A 510 -27.34 16.15 -13.37
C GLU A 510 -27.12 17.41 -14.23
N LYS A 511 -28.20 18.09 -14.63
CA LYS A 511 -28.10 19.36 -15.35
C LYS A 511 -27.46 20.46 -14.51
N HIS A 512 -27.92 20.64 -13.27
CA HIS A 512 -27.32 21.63 -12.36
C HIS A 512 -25.84 21.35 -12.07
N LEU A 513 -25.48 20.07 -11.92
CA LEU A 513 -24.09 19.67 -11.74
C LEU A 513 -23.24 20.01 -12.98
N ALA A 514 -23.73 19.69 -14.17
CA ALA A 514 -23.03 20.03 -15.42
C ALA A 514 -22.83 21.54 -15.60
N GLU A 515 -23.84 22.35 -15.24
CA GLU A 515 -23.76 23.82 -15.27
C GLU A 515 -22.73 24.36 -14.25
N ALA A 516 -22.70 23.80 -13.03
CA ALA A 516 -21.71 24.16 -12.02
C ALA A 516 -20.27 23.77 -12.43
N GLU A 517 -20.12 22.63 -13.12
CA GLU A 517 -18.83 22.10 -13.56
C GLU A 517 -18.26 22.80 -14.81
N THR A 518 -19.09 23.35 -15.70
CA THR A 518 -18.66 24.01 -16.96
C THR A 518 -18.25 25.46 -16.82
N GLN A 519 -18.69 26.19 -15.79
CA GLN A 519 -18.31 27.59 -15.56
C GLN A 519 -16.87 27.76 -15.03
N GLY A 520 -15.92 26.85 -15.31
CA GLY A 520 -14.67 26.70 -14.54
C GLY A 520 -13.36 26.50 -15.29
N ASP A 521 -13.32 26.51 -16.62
CA ASP A 521 -12.09 26.10 -17.33
C ASP A 521 -11.07 27.24 -17.57
N ASP A 522 -11.44 28.52 -17.39
CA ASP A 522 -10.52 29.65 -17.61
C ASP A 522 -9.94 30.19 -16.29
N GLY A 523 -8.68 29.83 -16.01
CA GLY A 523 -7.81 30.54 -15.07
C GLY A 523 -7.88 30.11 -13.59
N VAL A 524 -8.12 28.85 -13.30
CA VAL A 524 -8.19 28.29 -11.92
C VAL A 524 -6.83 28.39 -11.19
N MET A 525 -6.82 28.72 -9.90
CA MET A 525 -5.58 28.76 -9.09
C MET A 525 -5.13 27.39 -8.56
N VAL A 526 -6.03 26.42 -8.45
CA VAL A 526 -5.74 25.05 -7.98
C VAL A 526 -6.34 24.03 -8.95
N GLU A 527 -5.62 22.95 -9.26
CA GLU A 527 -6.18 21.88 -10.08
C GLU A 527 -7.36 21.21 -9.34
N GLU A 528 -8.56 21.23 -9.93
CA GLU A 528 -9.78 20.68 -9.30
C GLU A 528 -10.01 19.18 -9.61
N ALA A 529 -9.16 18.60 -10.46
CA ALA A 529 -9.33 17.25 -10.98
C ALA A 529 -8.04 16.44 -10.92
N VAL A 530 -8.17 15.18 -10.48
CA VAL A 530 -7.11 14.18 -10.58
C VAL A 530 -6.89 13.86 -12.06
N ARG A 531 -5.66 14.09 -12.53
CA ARG A 531 -5.16 13.82 -13.87
C ARG A 531 -4.06 12.74 -13.83
N PRO A 532 -3.60 12.24 -14.99
CA PRO A 532 -2.50 11.26 -15.03
C PRO A 532 -1.25 11.71 -14.24
N GLU A 533 -0.99 13.01 -14.17
CA GLU A 533 0.11 13.60 -13.43
C GLU A 533 0.04 13.29 -11.93
N GLN A 534 -1.11 13.48 -11.28
CA GLN A 534 -1.26 13.17 -9.85
C GLN A 534 -1.10 11.68 -9.57
N ILE A 535 -1.62 10.82 -10.45
CA ILE A 535 -1.44 9.37 -10.33
C ILE A 535 0.05 9.02 -10.43
N ALA A 536 0.75 9.54 -11.44
CA ALA A 536 2.17 9.28 -11.64
C ALA A 536 3.03 9.78 -10.48
N GLN A 537 2.67 10.91 -9.84
CA GLN A 537 3.35 11.39 -8.64
C GLN A 537 3.19 10.44 -7.43
N VAL A 538 2.03 9.81 -7.28
CA VAL A 538 1.84 8.78 -6.24
C VAL A 538 2.70 7.55 -6.55
N VAL A 539 2.69 7.09 -7.80
CA VAL A 539 3.54 5.96 -8.23
C VAL A 539 5.03 6.29 -8.05
N GLU A 540 5.46 7.52 -8.33
CA GLU A 540 6.84 7.97 -8.11
C GLU A 540 7.22 7.85 -6.63
N ARG A 541 6.32 8.25 -5.73
CA ARG A 541 6.56 8.14 -4.29
C ARG A 541 6.69 6.67 -3.84
N TRP A 542 5.87 5.78 -4.40
CA TRP A 542 5.89 4.36 -4.03
C TRP A 542 7.08 3.61 -4.62
N THR A 543 7.50 3.96 -5.83
CA THR A 543 8.48 3.19 -6.63
C THR A 543 9.83 3.88 -6.81
N GLY A 544 9.92 5.19 -6.56
CA GLY A 544 11.08 6.03 -6.85
C GLY A 544 11.26 6.41 -8.32
N ILE A 545 10.34 6.01 -9.22
CA ILE A 545 10.44 6.27 -10.66
C ILE A 545 9.94 7.69 -10.97
N PRO A 546 10.68 8.56 -11.66
CA PRO A 546 10.25 9.96 -11.87
C PRO A 546 8.97 10.15 -12.71
N THR A 547 8.06 11.03 -12.27
CA THR A 547 6.78 11.34 -12.95
C THR A 547 6.97 11.74 -14.41
N ALA A 548 7.93 12.62 -14.69
CA ALA A 548 8.21 13.10 -16.05
C ALA A 548 8.47 11.96 -17.05
N LYS A 549 8.94 10.81 -16.55
CA LYS A 549 9.33 9.66 -17.36
C LYS A 549 8.23 8.62 -17.51
N MET A 550 7.27 8.58 -16.58
CA MET A 550 6.03 7.81 -16.73
C MET A 550 5.07 8.46 -17.74
N LEU A 551 5.10 9.79 -17.83
CA LEU A 551 4.25 10.58 -18.73
C LEU A 551 4.88 10.81 -20.11
N GLU A 552 6.19 10.61 -20.26
CA GLU A 552 6.88 10.76 -21.54
C GLU A 552 6.41 9.69 -22.55
N GLY A 553 6.09 10.11 -23.77
CA GLY A 553 5.76 9.19 -24.85
C GLY A 553 6.94 8.27 -25.15
N GLU A 554 6.85 7.01 -24.71
CA GLU A 554 7.90 5.99 -24.78
C GLU A 554 8.50 5.82 -26.20
N ARG A 555 7.73 6.17 -27.24
CA ARG A 555 8.14 6.07 -28.64
C ARG A 555 9.34 6.94 -28.98
N ASP A 556 9.29 8.24 -28.69
CA ASP A 556 10.34 9.16 -29.16
C ASP A 556 11.62 8.99 -28.35
N LYS A 557 11.50 8.70 -27.05
CA LYS A 557 12.63 8.31 -26.18
C LYS A 557 13.35 7.10 -26.76
N LEU A 558 12.63 6.01 -27.09
CA LEU A 558 13.21 4.79 -27.63
C LEU A 558 13.79 4.95 -29.04
N LEU A 559 13.23 5.82 -29.88
CA LEU A 559 13.75 6.09 -31.22
C LEU A 559 15.12 6.80 -31.16
N GLY A 560 15.37 7.62 -30.14
CA GLY A 560 16.65 8.29 -29.89
C GLY A 560 17.59 7.55 -28.93
N MET A 561 17.40 6.24 -28.70
CA MET A 561 18.16 5.49 -27.71
C MET A 561 19.66 5.43 -28.02
N GLU A 562 20.04 5.17 -29.28
CA GLU A 562 21.45 5.10 -29.68
C GLU A 562 22.20 6.41 -29.40
N ASP A 563 21.62 7.55 -29.76
CA ASP A 563 22.22 8.88 -29.54
C ASP A 563 22.40 9.18 -28.06
N ASN A 564 21.42 8.80 -27.22
CA ASN A 564 21.52 8.98 -25.77
C ASN A 564 22.62 8.10 -25.16
N LEU A 565 22.71 6.83 -25.57
CA LEU A 565 23.77 5.92 -25.10
C LEU A 565 25.15 6.43 -25.52
N HIS A 566 25.30 6.99 -26.72
CA HIS A 566 26.56 7.55 -27.20
C HIS A 566 27.05 8.79 -26.44
N ARG A 567 26.20 9.46 -25.64
CA ARG A 567 26.64 10.52 -24.73
C ARG A 567 27.58 10.02 -23.63
N ARG A 568 27.49 8.73 -23.27
CA ARG A 568 28.34 8.08 -22.27
C ARG A 568 29.27 7.03 -22.87
N VAL A 569 28.88 6.39 -23.97
CA VAL A 569 29.61 5.29 -24.58
C VAL A 569 30.23 5.75 -25.89
N ILE A 570 31.54 5.94 -25.87
CA ILE A 570 32.30 6.33 -27.06
C ILE A 570 32.59 5.09 -27.91
N GLY A 571 32.25 5.15 -29.19
CA GLY A 571 32.39 4.03 -30.11
C GLY A 571 31.42 2.89 -29.82
N GLN A 572 31.84 1.64 -30.08
CA GLN A 572 31.05 0.43 -29.84
C GLN A 572 29.67 0.44 -30.52
N ASN A 573 29.57 1.04 -31.71
CA ASN A 573 28.32 1.24 -32.45
C ASN A 573 27.53 -0.06 -32.64
N THR A 574 28.22 -1.18 -32.89
CA THR A 574 27.59 -2.50 -33.03
C THR A 574 26.90 -2.93 -31.74
N ALA A 575 27.55 -2.72 -30.58
CA ALA A 575 27.00 -3.08 -29.28
C ALA A 575 25.81 -2.20 -28.90
N VAL A 576 25.94 -0.88 -29.08
CA VAL A 576 24.87 0.09 -28.83
C VAL A 576 23.64 -0.23 -29.68
N LYS A 577 23.83 -0.49 -30.98
CA LYS A 577 22.74 -0.82 -31.90
C LYS A 577 22.06 -2.15 -31.56
N ALA A 578 22.83 -3.17 -31.16
CA ALA A 578 22.28 -4.47 -30.77
C ALA A 578 21.36 -4.33 -29.55
N VAL A 579 21.83 -3.63 -28.51
CA VAL A 579 21.06 -3.38 -27.28
C VAL A 579 19.81 -2.55 -27.58
N ALA A 580 19.96 -1.42 -28.28
CA ALA A 580 18.84 -0.55 -28.61
C ALA A 580 17.78 -1.27 -29.46
N SER A 581 18.20 -2.13 -30.39
CA SER A 581 17.28 -2.91 -31.22
C SER A 581 16.49 -3.95 -30.42
N ALA A 582 17.15 -4.68 -29.51
CA ALA A 582 16.45 -5.66 -28.68
C ALA A 582 15.47 -4.99 -27.70
N VAL A 583 15.88 -3.89 -27.05
CA VAL A 583 14.99 -3.11 -26.17
C VAL A 583 13.78 -2.59 -26.95
N ARG A 584 13.98 -2.03 -28.15
CA ARG A 584 12.85 -1.59 -29.01
C ARG A 584 11.93 -2.75 -29.38
N ARG A 585 12.46 -3.95 -29.69
CA ARG A 585 11.63 -5.14 -29.96
C ARG A 585 10.80 -5.54 -28.74
N ALA A 586 11.40 -5.57 -27.55
CA ALA A 586 10.71 -5.90 -26.32
C ALA A 586 9.61 -4.87 -26.00
N ARG A 587 9.90 -3.58 -26.12
CA ARG A 587 8.92 -2.50 -25.87
C ARG A 587 7.81 -2.42 -26.94
N ALA A 588 8.08 -2.87 -28.16
CA ALA A 588 7.06 -2.99 -29.21
C ALA A 588 6.17 -4.24 -29.06
N GLY A 589 6.37 -5.07 -28.03
CA GLY A 589 5.63 -6.33 -27.85
C GLY A 589 5.94 -7.38 -28.92
N LEU A 590 7.09 -7.25 -29.60
CA LEU A 590 7.53 -8.18 -30.64
C LEU A 590 8.45 -9.28 -30.07
N ASN A 591 8.77 -9.21 -28.78
CA ASN A 591 9.52 -10.26 -28.07
C ASN A 591 8.53 -11.19 -27.34
N ASP A 592 9.00 -12.39 -26.99
CA ASP A 592 8.24 -13.32 -26.16
C ASP A 592 8.02 -12.72 -24.75
N GLU A 593 6.76 -12.58 -24.33
CA GLU A 593 6.38 -12.08 -22.99
C GLU A 593 6.87 -12.98 -21.84
N GLY A 594 7.23 -14.22 -22.15
CA GLY A 594 7.86 -15.14 -21.23
C GLY A 594 9.32 -14.82 -20.94
N ARG A 595 10.00 -13.93 -21.68
CA ARG A 595 11.46 -13.75 -21.59
C ARG A 595 11.86 -12.38 -21.03
N PRO A 596 13.11 -12.22 -20.53
CA PRO A 596 13.65 -10.91 -20.15
C PRO A 596 13.61 -9.89 -21.30
N LEU A 597 13.71 -8.59 -20.99
CA LEU A 597 13.71 -7.50 -21.98
C LEU A 597 14.81 -7.66 -23.05
N GLY A 598 15.88 -8.35 -22.69
CA GLY A 598 16.96 -8.72 -23.60
C GLY A 598 18.08 -9.42 -22.85
N SER A 599 18.78 -10.30 -23.56
CA SER A 599 19.89 -11.09 -23.03
C SER A 599 21.11 -11.02 -23.93
N PHE A 600 22.26 -10.61 -23.37
CA PHE A 600 23.47 -10.32 -24.14
C PHE A 600 24.71 -10.96 -23.55
N LEU A 601 25.57 -11.49 -24.40
CA LEU A 601 26.94 -11.83 -24.04
C LEU A 601 27.92 -10.83 -24.66
N PHE A 602 28.52 -10.00 -23.82
CA PHE A 602 29.50 -8.99 -24.17
C PHE A 602 30.93 -9.55 -24.09
N LEU A 603 31.55 -9.67 -25.26
CA LEU A 603 32.89 -10.21 -25.46
C LEU A 603 33.87 -9.10 -25.82
N GLY A 604 35.10 -9.18 -25.35
CA GLY A 604 36.17 -8.27 -25.76
C GLY A 604 37.16 -7.96 -24.65
N PRO A 605 38.21 -7.15 -24.93
CA PRO A 605 39.22 -6.78 -23.95
C PRO A 605 38.65 -6.00 -22.75
N THR A 606 39.41 -5.94 -21.65
CA THR A 606 39.02 -5.10 -20.51
C THR A 606 39.17 -3.61 -20.84
N GLY A 607 38.30 -2.77 -20.29
CA GLY A 607 38.44 -1.30 -20.38
C GLY A 607 38.00 -0.68 -21.70
N VAL A 608 37.28 -1.42 -22.56
CA VAL A 608 36.75 -0.92 -23.85
C VAL A 608 35.29 -0.41 -23.78
N GLY A 609 34.64 -0.52 -22.62
CA GLY A 609 33.29 0.04 -22.40
C GLY A 609 32.17 -0.96 -22.10
N LYS A 610 32.45 -2.26 -21.93
CA LYS A 610 31.43 -3.29 -21.61
C LYS A 610 30.53 -2.90 -20.42
N THR A 611 31.12 -2.64 -19.26
CA THR A 611 30.41 -2.21 -18.05
C THR A 611 29.83 -0.80 -18.16
N GLU A 612 30.46 0.10 -18.93
CA GLU A 612 29.95 1.47 -19.09
C GLU A 612 28.68 1.47 -19.96
N LEU A 613 28.60 0.61 -20.99
CA LEU A 613 27.37 0.40 -21.75
C LEU A 613 26.24 -0.14 -20.86
N THR A 614 26.53 -1.12 -20.00
CA THR A 614 25.57 -1.63 -19.02
C THR A 614 25.01 -0.50 -18.13
N LYS A 615 25.88 0.38 -17.62
CA LYS A 615 25.48 1.53 -16.79
C LYS A 615 24.70 2.59 -17.58
N ALA A 616 25.12 2.88 -18.81
CA ALA A 616 24.42 3.83 -19.67
C ALA A 616 23.01 3.32 -20.02
N VAL A 617 22.87 2.01 -20.21
CA VAL A 617 21.57 1.37 -20.45
C VAL A 617 20.71 1.37 -19.18
N ALA A 618 21.30 1.11 -18.01
CA ALA A 618 20.60 1.22 -16.73
C ALA A 618 20.08 2.66 -16.50
N GLU A 619 20.92 3.66 -16.73
CA GLU A 619 20.51 5.06 -16.66
C GLU A 619 19.46 5.41 -17.73
N PHE A 620 19.57 4.89 -18.94
CA PHE A 620 18.61 5.22 -20.00
C PHE A 620 17.23 4.59 -19.78
N LEU A 621 17.20 3.31 -19.36
CA LEU A 621 15.96 2.54 -19.19
C LEU A 621 15.31 2.74 -17.83
N PHE A 622 16.12 2.91 -16.78
CA PHE A 622 15.70 2.94 -15.38
C PHE A 622 16.12 4.21 -14.66
N ASP A 623 16.73 5.16 -15.38
CA ASP A 623 16.95 6.53 -14.93
C ASP A 623 17.86 6.67 -13.71
N ASP A 624 18.61 5.60 -13.45
CA ASP A 624 19.50 5.44 -12.33
C ASP A 624 20.62 4.46 -12.75
N ASP A 625 21.88 4.90 -12.71
CA ASP A 625 23.01 4.05 -13.05
C ASP A 625 23.32 2.99 -11.98
N SER A 626 22.69 3.11 -10.80
CA SER A 626 22.64 2.09 -9.75
C SER A 626 21.46 1.13 -9.87
N ALA A 627 20.57 1.30 -10.88
CA ALA A 627 19.56 0.33 -11.28
C ALA A 627 20.19 -0.88 -12.00
N MET A 628 21.24 -1.42 -11.40
CA MET A 628 21.98 -2.56 -11.88
C MET A 628 22.48 -3.37 -10.70
N VAL A 629 22.14 -4.66 -10.69
CA VAL A 629 22.80 -5.63 -9.81
C VAL A 629 24.00 -6.19 -10.55
N ARG A 630 25.19 -6.05 -9.95
CA ARG A 630 26.43 -6.65 -10.47
C ARG A 630 26.76 -7.88 -9.63
N ILE A 631 26.95 -9.00 -10.31
CA ILE A 631 27.33 -10.27 -9.69
C ILE A 631 28.65 -10.72 -10.31
N ASP A 632 29.69 -10.79 -9.48
CA ASP A 632 31.01 -11.28 -9.89
C ASP A 632 31.02 -12.80 -9.90
N MET A 633 31.15 -13.40 -11.08
CA MET A 633 31.12 -14.86 -11.24
C MET A 633 32.37 -15.56 -10.71
N SER A 634 33.44 -14.82 -10.41
CA SER A 634 34.59 -15.37 -9.69
C SER A 634 34.24 -15.78 -8.25
N GLU A 635 33.19 -15.21 -7.64
CA GLU A 635 32.68 -15.66 -6.33
C GLU A 635 31.85 -16.95 -6.40
N PHE A 636 31.49 -17.38 -7.62
CA PHE A 636 30.60 -18.51 -7.90
C PHE A 636 31.31 -19.67 -8.64
N MET A 637 32.61 -19.82 -8.43
CA MET A 637 33.44 -20.88 -9.03
C MET A 637 33.15 -22.27 -8.44
N GLU A 638 32.68 -22.34 -7.19
CA GLU A 638 32.49 -23.59 -6.45
C GLU A 638 31.02 -24.00 -6.40
N LYS A 639 30.73 -25.30 -6.47
CA LYS A 639 29.36 -25.82 -6.53
C LYS A 639 28.43 -25.30 -5.40
N HIS A 640 28.91 -25.23 -4.16
CA HIS A 640 28.07 -24.84 -3.03
C HIS A 640 27.76 -23.33 -3.00
N SER A 641 28.53 -22.50 -3.72
CA SER A 641 28.29 -21.07 -3.83
C SER A 641 27.04 -20.75 -4.68
N VAL A 642 26.63 -21.66 -5.57
CA VAL A 642 25.44 -21.52 -6.43
C VAL A 642 24.17 -21.37 -5.58
N SER A 643 24.08 -22.08 -4.46
CA SER A 643 22.96 -21.96 -3.53
C SER A 643 22.83 -20.55 -2.94
N ARG A 644 23.92 -19.78 -2.81
CA ARG A 644 23.86 -18.37 -2.37
C ARG A 644 23.27 -17.44 -3.43
N LEU A 645 23.34 -17.82 -4.71
CA LEU A 645 22.79 -17.03 -5.81
C LEU A 645 21.25 -17.03 -5.76
N ILE A 646 20.65 -18.21 -5.52
CA ILE A 646 19.20 -18.43 -5.54
C ILE A 646 18.53 -18.49 -4.17
N GLY A 647 19.29 -18.79 -3.11
CA GLY A 647 18.80 -19.03 -1.75
C GLY A 647 18.94 -20.50 -1.37
N ALA A 648 19.31 -20.77 -0.12
CA ALA A 648 19.50 -22.14 0.35
C ALA A 648 18.15 -22.86 0.52
N PRO A 649 18.05 -24.16 0.18
CA PRO A 649 16.82 -24.94 0.39
C PRO A 649 16.59 -25.25 1.89
N PRO A 650 15.36 -25.65 2.30
CA PRO A 650 15.05 -25.98 3.68
C PRO A 650 16.02 -27.01 4.27
N GLY A 651 16.60 -26.71 5.43
CA GLY A 651 17.53 -27.59 6.15
C GLY A 651 19.02 -27.31 5.93
N TYR A 652 19.38 -26.26 5.17
CA TYR A 652 20.77 -25.81 4.99
C TYR A 652 21.03 -24.48 5.73
N VAL A 653 22.29 -24.25 6.13
CA VAL A 653 22.72 -22.98 6.76
C VAL A 653 22.51 -21.83 5.77
N GLY A 654 21.82 -20.76 6.20
CA GLY A 654 21.42 -19.64 5.34
C GLY A 654 20.02 -19.79 4.71
N TYR A 655 19.19 -20.74 5.15
CA TYR A 655 17.80 -20.90 4.68
C TYR A 655 16.94 -19.64 4.85
N ASP A 656 17.16 -18.87 5.92
CA ASP A 656 16.45 -17.61 6.17
C ASP A 656 17.01 -16.43 5.36
N GLU A 657 18.18 -16.59 4.72
CA GLU A 657 18.80 -15.59 3.85
C GLU A 657 18.40 -15.87 2.39
N GLY A 658 17.58 -15.00 1.81
CA GLY A 658 17.22 -15.09 0.39
C GLY A 658 18.45 -15.01 -0.52
N GLY A 659 18.34 -15.52 -1.76
CA GLY A 659 19.46 -15.54 -2.70
C GLY A 659 19.88 -14.14 -3.14
N VAL A 660 21.18 -13.95 -3.39
CA VAL A 660 21.74 -12.65 -3.83
C VAL A 660 21.06 -12.15 -5.11
N LEU A 661 20.81 -13.04 -6.08
CA LEU A 661 20.15 -12.68 -7.34
C LEU A 661 18.63 -12.55 -7.15
N THR A 662 18.00 -13.53 -6.49
CA THR A 662 16.54 -13.59 -6.33
C THR A 662 16.02 -12.43 -5.47
N GLU A 663 16.70 -12.06 -4.39
CA GLU A 663 16.33 -10.90 -3.57
C GLU A 663 16.58 -9.57 -4.28
N ALA A 664 17.70 -9.44 -5.00
CA ALA A 664 18.01 -8.21 -5.74
C ALA A 664 16.92 -7.91 -6.77
N VAL A 665 16.50 -8.93 -7.53
CA VAL A 665 15.45 -8.78 -8.55
C VAL A 665 14.07 -8.64 -7.94
N ARG A 666 13.75 -9.37 -6.86
CA ARG A 666 12.47 -9.19 -6.17
C ARG A 666 12.29 -7.77 -5.61
N ARG A 667 13.35 -7.18 -5.05
CA ARG A 667 13.31 -5.81 -4.50
C ARG A 667 13.27 -4.74 -5.58
N ARG A 668 13.86 -5.00 -6.75
CA ARG A 668 13.87 -4.07 -7.88
C ARG A 668 13.70 -4.83 -9.20
N PRO A 669 12.46 -5.13 -9.63
CA PRO A 669 12.21 -5.91 -10.86
C PRO A 669 12.73 -5.22 -12.13
N TYR A 670 12.78 -3.89 -12.10
CA TYR A 670 13.26 -3.02 -13.18
C TYR A 670 14.74 -2.68 -13.00
N GLN A 671 15.61 -3.53 -13.52
CA GLN A 671 17.05 -3.31 -13.45
C GLN A 671 17.83 -4.07 -14.52
N VAL A 672 19.10 -3.69 -14.68
CA VAL A 672 20.07 -4.46 -15.44
C VAL A 672 20.74 -5.50 -14.53
N VAL A 673 20.76 -6.76 -14.92
CA VAL A 673 21.48 -7.82 -14.20
C VAL A 673 22.79 -8.09 -14.92
N LEU A 674 23.90 -7.68 -14.32
CA LEU A 674 25.25 -7.85 -14.87
C LEU A 674 25.95 -9.04 -14.23
N PHE A 675 26.21 -10.08 -15.03
CA PHE A 675 27.07 -11.21 -14.68
C PHE A 675 28.48 -10.95 -15.20
N ASP A 676 29.40 -10.57 -14.31
CA ASP A 676 30.77 -10.23 -14.68
C ASP A 676 31.69 -11.45 -14.64
N GLU A 677 32.63 -11.53 -15.59
CA GLU A 677 33.57 -12.65 -15.78
C GLU A 677 32.90 -14.05 -15.85
N VAL A 678 31.84 -14.17 -16.65
CA VAL A 678 31.00 -15.38 -16.67
C VAL A 678 31.75 -16.67 -17.05
N GLU A 679 32.89 -16.58 -17.73
CA GLU A 679 33.77 -17.73 -17.99
C GLU A 679 34.36 -18.39 -16.73
N LYS A 680 34.27 -17.73 -15.57
CA LYS A 680 34.72 -18.26 -14.28
C LYS A 680 33.64 -19.02 -13.52
N ALA A 681 32.36 -18.84 -13.90
CA ALA A 681 31.24 -19.43 -13.18
C ALA A 681 31.28 -20.96 -13.19
N HIS A 682 30.82 -21.58 -12.10
CA HIS A 682 30.59 -23.01 -12.07
C HIS A 682 29.50 -23.41 -13.09
N PRO A 683 29.61 -24.58 -13.77
CA PRO A 683 28.63 -24.99 -14.79
C PRO A 683 27.16 -25.02 -14.35
N GLU A 684 26.89 -25.25 -13.06
CA GLU A 684 25.51 -25.26 -12.53
C GLU A 684 24.84 -23.87 -12.53
N VAL A 685 25.62 -22.77 -12.55
CA VAL A 685 25.06 -21.42 -12.69
C VAL A 685 24.33 -21.26 -14.02
N PHE A 686 24.84 -21.84 -15.10
CA PHE A 686 24.20 -21.76 -16.41
C PHE A 686 22.85 -22.49 -16.47
N ASN A 687 22.66 -23.55 -15.68
CA ASN A 687 21.36 -24.23 -15.59
C ASN A 687 20.31 -23.32 -14.94
N VAL A 688 20.71 -22.55 -13.92
CA VAL A 688 19.85 -21.54 -13.29
C VAL A 688 19.53 -20.43 -14.28
N LEU A 689 20.53 -19.94 -15.02
CA LEU A 689 20.34 -18.88 -16.01
C LEU A 689 19.47 -19.33 -17.19
N LEU A 690 19.54 -20.59 -17.61
CA LEU A 690 18.66 -21.11 -18.67
C LEU A 690 17.18 -20.95 -18.32
N GLN A 691 16.79 -21.22 -17.07
CA GLN A 691 15.41 -21.00 -16.61
C GLN A 691 15.01 -19.53 -16.73
N VAL A 692 15.90 -18.61 -16.35
CA VAL A 692 15.66 -17.16 -16.45
C VAL A 692 15.54 -16.71 -17.91
N LEU A 693 16.39 -17.23 -18.79
CA LEU A 693 16.42 -16.85 -20.21
C LEU A 693 15.25 -17.44 -21.02
N ASP A 694 14.68 -18.57 -20.58
CA ASP A 694 13.57 -19.25 -21.25
C ASP A 694 12.20 -18.82 -20.70
N ASP A 695 12.03 -18.85 -19.38
CA ASP A 695 10.72 -18.65 -18.73
C ASP A 695 10.60 -17.27 -18.06
N GLY A 696 11.67 -16.47 -18.04
CA GLY A 696 11.66 -15.12 -17.48
C GLY A 696 11.34 -15.09 -15.99
N VAL A 697 11.42 -16.24 -15.32
CA VAL A 697 11.16 -16.38 -13.89
C VAL A 697 12.19 -17.29 -13.26
N LEU A 698 12.44 -17.09 -11.97
CA LEU A 698 13.32 -17.95 -11.18
C LEU A 698 12.67 -18.33 -9.86
N THR A 699 12.65 -19.62 -9.54
CA THR A 699 12.16 -20.08 -8.24
C THR A 699 13.31 -20.11 -7.24
N ASP A 700 13.16 -19.41 -6.12
CA ASP A 700 14.14 -19.38 -5.05
C ASP A 700 14.15 -20.67 -4.20
N GLY A 701 15.12 -20.78 -3.29
CA GLY A 701 15.23 -21.92 -2.37
C GLY A 701 14.02 -22.11 -1.43
N GLN A 702 13.17 -21.10 -1.27
CA GLN A 702 11.95 -21.12 -0.44
C GLN A 702 10.69 -21.46 -1.25
N GLY A 703 10.81 -21.63 -2.58
CA GLY A 703 9.70 -21.91 -3.48
C GLY A 703 8.96 -20.66 -3.98
N ARG A 704 9.47 -19.46 -3.72
CA ARG A 704 8.90 -18.20 -4.25
C ARG A 704 9.38 -18.01 -5.68
N THR A 705 8.49 -17.57 -6.55
CA THR A 705 8.84 -17.27 -7.94
C THR A 705 9.15 -15.79 -8.08
N VAL A 706 10.33 -15.46 -8.62
CA VAL A 706 10.81 -14.10 -8.88
C VAL A 706 10.73 -13.82 -10.37
N ASP A 707 10.17 -12.68 -10.74
CA ASP A 707 9.97 -12.26 -12.14
C ASP A 707 11.20 -11.50 -12.68
N PHE A 708 11.72 -11.94 -13.82
CA PHE A 708 12.84 -11.37 -14.57
C PHE A 708 12.41 -10.76 -15.92
N LYS A 709 11.13 -10.78 -16.29
CA LYS A 709 10.64 -10.27 -17.58
C LYS A 709 10.94 -8.79 -17.78
N GLN A 710 11.03 -8.02 -16.69
CA GLN A 710 11.38 -6.59 -16.71
C GLN A 710 12.88 -6.31 -16.51
N THR A 711 13.72 -7.34 -16.55
CA THR A 711 15.18 -7.21 -16.42
C THR A 711 15.88 -7.25 -17.77
N LEU A 712 17.05 -6.59 -17.83
CA LEU A 712 17.99 -6.73 -18.94
C LEU A 712 19.17 -7.58 -18.47
N ILE A 713 19.39 -8.74 -19.07
CA ILE A 713 20.46 -9.67 -18.68
C ILE A 713 21.71 -9.40 -19.52
N ILE A 714 22.79 -8.99 -18.88
CA ILE A 714 24.08 -8.76 -19.54
C ILE A 714 25.14 -9.64 -18.89
N LEU A 715 25.82 -10.44 -19.70
CA LEU A 715 26.95 -11.25 -19.30
C LEU A 715 28.22 -10.68 -19.93
N THR A 716 29.27 -10.46 -19.15
CA THR A 716 30.57 -10.01 -19.67
C THR A 716 31.59 -11.13 -19.60
N SER A 717 32.39 -11.26 -20.65
CA SER A 717 33.48 -12.22 -20.70
C SER A 717 34.71 -11.64 -21.39
N ASN A 718 35.90 -12.05 -20.93
CA ASN A 718 37.18 -11.71 -21.54
C ASN A 718 37.71 -12.87 -22.41
N LEU A 719 36.91 -13.90 -22.65
CA LEU A 719 37.31 -15.09 -23.40
C LEU A 719 37.72 -14.74 -24.84
N GLY A 720 38.86 -15.27 -25.28
CA GLY A 720 39.41 -15.02 -26.62
C GLY A 720 39.93 -13.59 -26.86
N SER A 721 39.86 -12.69 -25.87
CA SER A 721 40.21 -11.27 -26.06
C SER A 721 41.67 -11.01 -26.43
N GLN A 722 42.59 -11.97 -26.18
CA GLN A 722 44.00 -11.86 -26.58
C GLN A 722 44.18 -11.64 -28.09
N ALA A 723 43.35 -12.30 -28.92
CA ALA A 723 43.40 -12.14 -30.37
C ALA A 723 43.05 -10.69 -30.79
N LEU A 724 42.16 -10.03 -30.05
CA LEU A 724 41.79 -8.62 -30.27
C LEU A 724 42.82 -7.64 -29.72
N SER A 725 43.49 -7.96 -28.60
CA SER A 725 44.50 -7.07 -27.98
C SER A 725 45.82 -7.04 -28.75
N GLN A 726 46.22 -8.15 -29.39
CA GLN A 726 47.49 -8.26 -30.13
C GLN A 726 47.42 -7.78 -31.58
N LEU A 727 46.23 -7.37 -32.03
CA LEU A 727 46.00 -6.88 -33.38
C LEU A 727 46.72 -5.54 -33.61
N PRO A 728 47.53 -5.40 -34.69
CA PRO A 728 48.14 -4.12 -35.05
C PRO A 728 47.08 -3.07 -35.37
N GLU A 729 47.38 -1.81 -35.08
CA GLU A 729 46.47 -0.69 -35.31
C GLU A 729 46.16 -0.55 -36.81
N GLY A 730 44.87 -0.53 -37.18
CA GLY A 730 44.41 -0.44 -38.57
C GLY A 730 44.26 -1.76 -39.33
N SER A 731 44.49 -2.92 -38.71
CA SER A 731 44.29 -4.23 -39.36
C SER A 731 42.84 -4.72 -39.29
N ASP A 732 42.44 -5.61 -40.20
CA ASP A 732 41.10 -6.22 -40.20
C ASP A 732 40.89 -7.13 -38.96
N ALA A 733 39.89 -6.80 -38.17
CA ALA A 733 39.51 -7.54 -36.97
C ALA A 733 38.71 -8.82 -37.26
N ALA A 734 38.32 -9.11 -38.51
CA ALA A 734 37.47 -10.24 -38.85
C ALA A 734 38.03 -11.60 -38.38
N THR A 735 39.33 -11.83 -38.59
CA THR A 735 39.99 -13.08 -38.15
C THR A 735 40.01 -13.19 -36.63
N ALA A 736 40.36 -12.12 -35.92
CA ALA A 736 40.37 -12.15 -34.46
C ALA A 736 38.96 -12.29 -33.85
N LYS A 737 37.94 -11.70 -34.46
CA LYS A 737 36.54 -11.90 -34.05
C LYS A 737 36.11 -13.37 -34.23
N ARG A 738 36.59 -14.03 -35.29
CA ARG A 738 36.36 -15.48 -35.49
C ARG A 738 37.02 -16.30 -34.39
N ASP A 739 38.28 -16.01 -34.06
CA ASP A 739 39.01 -16.71 -32.99
C ASP A 739 38.33 -16.55 -31.62
N VAL A 740 37.80 -15.35 -31.33
CA VAL A 740 36.99 -15.07 -30.14
C VAL A 740 35.74 -15.96 -30.12
N MET A 741 35.01 -16.05 -31.23
CA MET A 741 33.79 -16.87 -31.30
C MET A 741 34.08 -18.37 -31.20
N ASP A 742 35.22 -18.84 -31.72
CA ASP A 742 35.63 -20.23 -31.60
C ASP A 742 35.99 -20.57 -30.14
N ALA A 743 36.62 -19.65 -29.40
CA ALA A 743 36.84 -19.80 -27.96
C ALA A 743 35.52 -19.87 -27.18
N VAL A 744 34.54 -19.01 -27.51
CA VAL A 744 33.20 -19.01 -26.90
C VAL A 744 32.47 -20.32 -27.12
N ARG A 745 32.48 -20.86 -28.33
CA ARG A 745 31.85 -22.16 -28.66
C ARG A 745 32.55 -23.34 -27.98
N ALA A 746 33.84 -23.22 -27.68
CA ALA A 746 34.58 -24.24 -26.95
C ALA A 746 34.26 -24.23 -25.44
N HIS A 747 33.93 -23.07 -24.87
CA HIS A 747 33.68 -22.92 -23.44
C HIS A 747 32.20 -23.08 -23.06
N PHE A 748 31.28 -22.45 -23.80
CA PHE A 748 29.85 -22.48 -23.50
C PHE A 748 29.13 -23.53 -24.34
N ARG A 749 28.12 -24.18 -23.74
CA ARG A 749 27.28 -25.15 -24.45
C ARG A 749 26.40 -24.44 -25.49
N PRO A 750 26.13 -25.06 -26.65
CA PRO A 750 25.23 -24.49 -27.65
C PRO A 750 23.84 -24.16 -27.11
N GLU A 751 23.34 -24.96 -26.15
CA GLU A 751 22.05 -24.76 -25.48
C GLU A 751 21.97 -23.36 -24.86
N PHE A 752 23.00 -22.95 -24.11
CA PHE A 752 23.07 -21.64 -23.46
C PHE A 752 23.21 -20.51 -24.48
N LEU A 753 24.11 -20.66 -25.46
CA LEU A 753 24.34 -19.63 -26.48
C LEU A 753 23.08 -19.34 -27.32
N ASN A 754 22.27 -20.36 -27.59
CA ASN A 754 21.02 -20.22 -28.35
C ASN A 754 19.88 -19.54 -27.56
N ARG A 755 20.03 -19.35 -26.25
CA ARG A 755 19.07 -18.61 -25.41
C ARG A 755 19.41 -17.14 -25.25
N LEU A 756 20.57 -16.70 -25.73
CA LEU A 756 20.94 -15.30 -25.76
C LEU A 756 20.35 -14.65 -27.00
N ASP A 757 19.84 -13.42 -26.86
CA ASP A 757 19.30 -12.69 -28.01
C ASP A 757 20.40 -12.21 -28.94
N GLU A 758 21.54 -11.78 -28.37
CA GLU A 758 22.71 -11.32 -29.15
C GLU A 758 24.03 -11.65 -28.44
N ILE A 759 25.03 -12.07 -29.23
CA ILE A 759 26.43 -12.19 -28.78
C ILE A 759 27.23 -11.07 -29.43
N VAL A 760 27.74 -10.15 -28.61
CA VAL A 760 28.31 -8.88 -29.07
C VAL A 760 29.80 -8.83 -28.78
N VAL A 761 30.60 -8.68 -29.83
CA VAL A 761 32.05 -8.50 -29.72
C VAL A 761 32.39 -7.01 -29.77
N PHE A 762 32.98 -6.50 -28.68
CA PHE A 762 33.43 -5.13 -28.53
C PHE A 762 34.75 -4.91 -29.28
N ASP A 763 34.85 -3.74 -29.90
CA ASP A 763 36.03 -3.32 -30.65
C ASP A 763 37.08 -2.71 -29.71
N ARG A 764 38.35 -2.75 -30.12
CA ARG A 764 39.43 -2.06 -29.39
C ARG A 764 39.25 -0.54 -29.55
N LEU A 765 39.52 0.20 -28.47
CA LEU A 765 39.48 1.66 -28.50
C LEU A 765 40.61 2.22 -29.38
N THR A 766 40.24 3.14 -30.26
CA THR A 766 41.15 3.93 -31.09
C THR A 766 41.59 5.20 -30.37
N ARG A 767 42.74 5.77 -30.73
CA ARG A 767 43.23 7.01 -30.11
C ARG A 767 42.21 8.17 -30.15
N PRO A 768 41.54 8.48 -31.27
CA PRO A 768 40.55 9.56 -31.29
C PRO A 768 39.33 9.32 -30.37
N GLN A 769 39.05 8.07 -30.02
CA GLN A 769 37.98 7.74 -29.07
C GLN A 769 38.40 8.02 -27.61
N MET A 770 39.71 8.07 -27.31
CA MET A 770 40.18 8.40 -25.96
C MET A 770 39.86 9.83 -25.59
N ASP A 771 39.93 10.76 -26.54
CA ASP A 771 39.62 12.17 -26.33
C ASP A 771 38.20 12.34 -25.75
N GLY A 772 37.20 11.72 -26.39
CA GLY A 772 35.82 11.75 -25.87
C GLY A 772 35.64 11.06 -24.52
N ILE A 773 36.46 10.04 -24.20
CA ILE A 773 36.42 9.38 -22.89
C ILE A 773 37.01 10.30 -21.80
N VAL A 774 38.06 11.06 -22.12
CA VAL A 774 38.63 12.08 -21.22
C VAL A 774 37.56 13.12 -20.88
N ASP A 775 36.83 13.65 -21.87
CA ASP A 775 35.73 14.62 -21.64
C ASP A 775 34.69 14.08 -20.66
N ILE A 776 34.24 12.84 -20.86
CA ILE A 776 33.23 12.20 -20.01
C ILE A 776 33.75 12.03 -18.56
N GLN A 777 35.00 11.59 -18.38
CA GLN A 777 35.57 11.46 -17.03
C GLN A 777 35.78 12.81 -16.35
N MET A 778 36.19 13.82 -17.12
CA MET A 778 36.42 15.18 -16.65
C MET A 778 35.12 15.87 -16.23
N ALA A 779 34.02 15.65 -16.96
CA ALA A 779 32.71 16.20 -16.60
C ALA A 779 32.28 15.84 -15.16
N ARG A 780 32.63 14.64 -14.68
CA ARG A 780 32.36 14.21 -13.28
C ARG A 780 33.19 14.99 -12.25
N LEU A 781 34.40 15.40 -12.59
CA LEU A 781 35.22 16.26 -11.73
C LEU A 781 34.72 17.70 -11.78
N LEU A 782 34.45 18.24 -12.96
CA LEU A 782 33.92 19.60 -13.16
C LEU A 782 32.59 19.82 -12.41
N LYS A 783 31.68 18.84 -12.45
CA LYS A 783 30.41 18.91 -11.70
C LYS A 783 30.62 19.00 -10.18
N ARG A 784 31.65 18.34 -9.63
CA ARG A 784 32.00 18.43 -8.20
C ARG A 784 32.61 19.79 -7.84
N LEU A 785 33.45 20.34 -8.71
CA LEU A 785 34.07 21.65 -8.52
C LEU A 785 33.07 22.81 -8.65
N ALA A 786 32.01 22.65 -9.47
CA ALA A 786 30.97 23.65 -9.65
C ALA A 786 30.25 24.04 -8.35
N ALA A 787 30.11 23.12 -7.39
CA ALA A 787 29.54 23.41 -6.07
C ALA A 787 30.36 24.44 -5.27
N ARG A 788 31.68 24.51 -5.54
CA ARG A 788 32.61 25.51 -4.98
C ARG A 788 32.85 26.68 -5.93
N LYS A 789 32.09 26.77 -7.02
CA LYS A 789 32.25 27.75 -8.11
C LYS A 789 33.64 27.75 -8.75
N ILE A 790 34.42 26.67 -8.60
CA ILE A 790 35.74 26.55 -9.21
C ILE A 790 35.56 26.09 -10.66
N ARG A 791 36.19 26.78 -11.60
CA ARG A 791 36.19 26.44 -13.03
C ARG A 791 37.58 25.96 -13.42
N LEU A 792 37.68 24.73 -13.93
CA LEU A 792 38.93 24.16 -14.43
C LEU A 792 38.94 24.30 -15.97
N GLU A 793 39.96 24.95 -16.51
CA GLU A 793 40.11 25.15 -17.96
C GLU A 793 41.25 24.30 -18.50
N LEU A 794 40.91 23.20 -19.17
CA LEU A 794 41.89 22.33 -19.82
C LEU A 794 42.10 22.81 -21.25
N ASP A 795 43.36 22.99 -21.64
CA ASP A 795 43.73 23.21 -23.03
C ASP A 795 43.87 21.89 -23.81
N ASP A 796 44.00 22.00 -25.13
CA ASP A 796 44.14 20.83 -26.02
C ASP A 796 45.39 19.99 -25.68
N ALA A 797 46.43 20.61 -25.12
CA ALA A 797 47.67 19.93 -24.75
C ALA A 797 47.48 19.04 -23.51
N ALA A 798 46.83 19.55 -22.46
CA ALA A 798 46.45 18.78 -21.28
C ALA A 798 45.48 17.65 -21.63
N HIS A 799 44.53 17.92 -22.51
CA HIS A 799 43.55 16.95 -22.96
C HIS A 799 44.21 15.76 -23.66
N LYS A 800 45.05 16.06 -24.67
CA LYS A 800 45.81 15.04 -25.39
C LYS A 800 46.76 14.27 -24.48
N TRP A 801 47.41 14.95 -23.53
CA TRP A 801 48.30 14.31 -22.57
C TRP A 801 47.55 13.29 -21.71
N LEU A 802 46.35 13.64 -21.22
CA LEU A 802 45.49 12.73 -20.45
C LEU A 802 45.04 11.53 -21.30
N ALA A 803 44.72 11.76 -22.58
CA ALA A 803 44.33 10.70 -23.51
C ALA A 803 45.48 9.71 -23.76
N ASP A 804 46.69 10.22 -23.99
CA ASP A 804 47.88 9.40 -24.27
C ASP A 804 48.36 8.61 -23.04
N GLU A 805 48.44 9.25 -21.86
CA GLU A 805 48.83 8.58 -20.60
C GLU A 805 47.74 7.64 -20.07
N GLY A 806 46.48 7.96 -20.33
CA GLY A 806 45.32 7.18 -19.90
C GLY A 806 45.03 5.94 -20.76
N TYR A 807 45.71 5.78 -21.89
CA TYR A 807 45.51 4.69 -22.85
C TYR A 807 46.52 3.56 -22.66
N ASP A 808 46.02 2.33 -22.56
CA ASP A 808 46.83 1.12 -22.61
C ASP A 808 46.35 0.19 -23.75
N PRO A 809 47.24 -0.33 -24.61
CA PRO A 809 46.89 -1.25 -25.69
C PRO A 809 46.13 -2.52 -25.26
N VAL A 810 46.40 -3.02 -24.05
CA VAL A 810 45.83 -4.26 -23.49
C VAL A 810 44.62 -3.95 -22.59
N TYR A 811 44.71 -2.90 -21.78
CA TYR A 811 43.70 -2.54 -20.77
C TYR A 811 42.76 -1.39 -21.18
N GLY A 812 42.89 -0.86 -22.40
CA GLY A 812 42.04 0.21 -22.93
C GLY A 812 42.10 1.48 -22.09
N ALA A 813 40.94 2.07 -21.78
CA ALA A 813 40.84 3.29 -20.98
C ALA A 813 40.85 3.05 -19.46
N ARG A 814 41.11 1.81 -19.00
CA ARG A 814 41.11 1.46 -17.57
C ARG A 814 42.10 2.29 -16.72
N PRO A 815 43.32 2.62 -17.20
CA PRO A 815 44.27 3.45 -16.44
C PRO A 815 43.82 4.91 -16.26
N LEU A 816 43.03 5.46 -17.19
CA LEU A 816 42.69 6.88 -17.25
C LEU A 816 42.17 7.45 -15.92
N LYS A 817 41.29 6.73 -15.22
CA LYS A 817 40.76 7.19 -13.93
C LYS A 817 41.88 7.42 -12.89
N ARG A 818 42.87 6.54 -12.87
CA ARG A 818 44.01 6.63 -11.96
C ARG A 818 44.98 7.73 -12.39
N VAL A 819 45.15 7.93 -13.70
CA VAL A 819 45.93 9.05 -14.25
C VAL A 819 45.30 10.39 -13.86
N ILE A 820 43.99 10.57 -14.07
CA ILE A 820 43.27 11.78 -13.64
C ILE A 820 43.37 11.97 -12.13
N GLN A 821 43.27 10.90 -11.33
CA GLN A 821 43.42 11.01 -9.89
C GLN A 821 44.81 11.54 -9.51
N ARG A 822 45.88 10.88 -9.98
CA ARG A 822 47.24 11.23 -9.58
C ARG A 822 47.76 12.53 -10.19
N ALA A 823 47.53 12.73 -11.48
CA ALA A 823 48.10 13.85 -12.23
C ALA A 823 47.27 15.13 -12.10
N LEU A 824 46.01 15.04 -11.68
CA LEU A 824 45.10 16.20 -11.61
C LEU A 824 44.39 16.36 -10.27
N GLN A 825 43.71 15.32 -9.76
CA GLN A 825 42.92 15.46 -8.52
C GLN A 825 43.80 15.64 -7.28
N ASP A 826 44.88 14.87 -7.15
CA ASP A 826 45.76 14.93 -5.98
C ASP A 826 46.45 16.31 -5.89
N PRO A 827 47.08 16.87 -6.95
CA PRO A 827 47.64 18.22 -6.90
C PRO A 827 46.59 19.32 -6.68
N LEU A 828 45.40 19.17 -7.26
CA LEU A 828 44.29 20.11 -7.06
C LEU A 828 43.81 20.10 -5.61
N ALA A 829 43.72 18.92 -4.98
CA ALA A 829 43.34 18.79 -3.58
C ALA A 829 44.38 19.42 -2.65
N GLU A 830 45.67 19.23 -2.93
CA GLU A 830 46.75 19.90 -2.18
C GLU A 830 46.68 21.42 -2.32
N ALA A 831 46.46 21.95 -3.52
CA ALA A 831 46.35 23.39 -3.76
C ALA A 831 45.12 24.01 -3.07
N LEU A 832 44.00 23.29 -3.01
CA LEU A 832 42.81 23.70 -2.25
C LEU A 832 43.04 23.71 -0.74
N LEU A 833 43.76 22.70 -0.21
CA LEU A 833 44.07 22.62 1.22
C LEU A 833 45.14 23.63 1.66
N ALA A 834 46.10 23.92 0.77
CA ALA A 834 47.13 24.94 1.00
C ALA A 834 46.58 26.38 0.93
N GLY A 835 45.39 26.57 0.35
CA GLY A 835 44.77 27.88 0.14
C GLY A 835 45.28 28.61 -1.11
N ASP A 836 46.03 27.92 -1.96
CA ASP A 836 46.55 28.45 -3.24
C ASP A 836 45.43 28.65 -4.27
N ILE A 837 44.38 27.82 -4.19
CA ILE A 837 43.16 27.92 -5.02
C ILE A 837 41.98 28.20 -4.09
N LEU A 838 41.28 29.31 -4.35
CA LEU A 838 40.09 29.72 -3.59
C LEU A 838 38.80 29.33 -4.32
N ASP A 839 37.71 29.27 -3.56
CA ASP A 839 36.37 29.10 -4.13
C ASP A 839 36.06 30.24 -5.13
N GLY A 840 35.47 29.92 -6.28
CA GLY A 840 35.24 30.88 -7.36
C GLY A 840 36.40 31.06 -8.34
N ALA A 841 37.56 30.44 -8.11
CA ALA A 841 38.72 30.59 -8.99
C ALA A 841 38.57 29.89 -10.35
N VAL A 842 39.25 30.45 -11.35
CA VAL A 842 39.47 29.81 -12.66
C VAL A 842 40.89 29.27 -12.69
N VAL A 843 41.02 27.96 -12.88
CA VAL A 843 42.30 27.24 -12.78
C VAL A 843 42.67 26.70 -14.17
N PRO A 844 43.68 27.27 -14.85
CA PRO A 844 44.16 26.75 -16.12
C PRO A 844 44.95 25.45 -15.92
N VAL A 845 44.80 24.51 -16.84
CA VAL A 845 45.50 23.23 -16.88
C VAL A 845 46.11 23.03 -18.27
N THR A 846 47.43 22.84 -18.32
CA THR A 846 48.19 22.58 -19.57
C THR A 846 49.14 21.40 -19.40
N ALA A 847 49.75 20.90 -20.48
CA ALA A 847 50.77 19.86 -20.42
C ALA A 847 52.19 20.45 -20.44
N GLY A 848 53.02 20.04 -19.47
CA GLY A 848 54.44 20.35 -19.39
C GLY A 848 55.34 19.11 -19.58
N PRO A 849 56.67 19.29 -19.57
CA PRO A 849 57.64 18.21 -19.80
C PRO A 849 57.66 17.13 -18.69
N GLU A 850 57.21 17.45 -17.47
CA GLU A 850 57.18 16.53 -16.32
C GLU A 850 55.77 16.00 -15.99
N GLY A 851 54.73 16.49 -16.70
CA GLY A 851 53.33 16.12 -16.52
C GLY A 851 52.38 17.31 -16.64
N LEU A 852 51.19 17.26 -16.05
CA LEU A 852 50.20 18.35 -16.12
C LEU A 852 50.59 19.53 -15.24
N ILE A 853 50.47 20.75 -15.75
CA ILE A 853 50.63 21.99 -15.00
C ILE A 853 49.24 22.50 -14.62
N ILE A 854 48.99 22.71 -13.32
CA ILE A 854 47.69 23.12 -12.75
C ILE A 854 47.91 24.44 -12.00
N GLY A 855 47.52 25.56 -12.60
CA GLY A 855 47.99 26.87 -12.13
C GLY A 855 49.52 26.93 -12.16
N ASP A 856 50.16 27.04 -10.99
CA ASP A 856 51.62 27.10 -10.84
C ASP A 856 52.27 25.77 -10.38
N ARG A 857 51.51 24.66 -10.28
CA ARG A 857 52.02 23.36 -9.79
C ARG A 857 52.09 22.30 -10.88
N VAL A 858 53.02 21.35 -10.74
CA VAL A 858 53.20 20.22 -11.66
C VAL A 858 52.68 18.92 -11.03
N GLY A 859 51.86 18.18 -11.78
CA GLY A 859 51.43 16.82 -11.48
C GLY A 859 52.37 15.79 -12.11
N ASN A 860 52.78 14.77 -11.35
CA ASN A 860 53.85 13.85 -11.74
C ASN A 860 53.41 12.73 -12.71
N THR A 861 54.25 12.39 -13.71
CA THR A 861 54.11 11.20 -14.58
C THR A 861 54.87 9.94 -14.05
N THR A 862 54.53 8.76 -14.58
CA THR A 862 55.21 7.47 -14.34
C THR A 862 55.65 6.77 -15.62
N GLN A 863 55.28 7.28 -16.80
CA GLN A 863 55.86 6.76 -18.04
C GLN A 863 57.26 7.34 -18.22
N GLU A 864 58.24 6.48 -18.50
CA GLU A 864 59.54 6.95 -18.94
C GLU A 864 59.37 7.68 -20.27
N PRO A 865 60.01 8.85 -20.46
CA PRO A 865 59.96 9.55 -21.74
C PRO A 865 60.47 8.61 -22.85
N PRO A 866 59.84 8.58 -24.03
CA PRO A 866 60.37 7.81 -25.15
C PRO A 866 61.81 8.24 -25.39
N GLN A 867 62.74 7.28 -25.34
CA GLN A 867 64.16 7.56 -25.60
C GLN A 867 64.27 8.31 -26.92
N ASN A 868 64.84 9.52 -26.88
CA ASN A 868 65.09 10.34 -28.04
C ASN A 868 65.73 9.48 -29.14
N ALA A 869 65.04 9.36 -30.28
CA ALA A 869 65.67 8.88 -31.50
C ALA A 869 66.87 9.79 -31.79
N VAL A 870 68.07 9.24 -31.61
CA VAL A 870 69.31 9.89 -32.00
C VAL A 870 69.23 10.10 -33.52
N VAL A 871 69.14 11.35 -33.92
CA VAL A 871 69.27 11.75 -35.32
C VAL A 871 70.73 11.51 -35.73
N HIS A 872 70.94 10.57 -36.65
CA HIS A 872 72.11 10.53 -37.53
C HIS A 872 71.66 10.37 -38.97
#